data_AF-A0A1D6PBP2-F1
#
_entry.id   AF-A0A1D6PBP2-F1
#
_cell.length_a   1.000
_cell.length_b   1.000
_cell.length_c   1.000
_cell.angle_alpha   90.00
_cell.angle_beta   90.00
_cell.angle_gamma   90.00
#
_symmetry.space_group_name_H-M   'P 1'
#
loop_
_entity.id
_entity.type
_entity.pdbx_description
1 polymer ?
#
loop_
_entity_poly.entity_id
_entity_poly.type
_entity_poly.pdbx_seq_one_letter_code
_entity_poly.pdbx_strand_id
1 'polypeptide(L)'
;MPAAALPLAVLDSTCRSLKTASRCLQPRRCRNLPHWTPAPGSHLENGQSGAMVPASNSSDRSDRSDKPMDQKVLRRLAQNREAARKSRLRKKAYVQQLESSKLKLASLEQELQKARQQGIFISSSGDQTHTMSGNGAMTFDLEYSRWQEEQNKQINELRTAVNAHASDSDLRLIVDGIMAHYDEIFRLKGIAAKADVFHILSGMWKTSAERCFLWLGGFRSSELLKLLVNQLEPLTEQQLMGLSNLQQSSQQAEDALSQGMEALQQSLAETLAGSLGPSGSSGNVANYMGQMAMAMGKLGTLENFLRQVARPAPSFRTQACGLRCWIAAKLKLRKALKRHHGWQLQRNLDARGNDNVPDCLEAASLTEKRSHWNMHLAYDSGGEMANTSSDTLDSSTVQEKPVVPGHIISEISSHVQKEESAVSKRRSNNEPSLCIAVIGATGELARTKVFPALFALYYSGFLPRNVGIFGYSRKKLTDEGLRSIIEANLTCRVDHHENCDDKLIEFLKKTYYVDAGHDNQEGMVRLNSRMSQIEGIGAANRIFYLAVPQEALLDVALPLADGAQTKQGWNRIIIEKPFGFTGLSSLRVTQSMLSRFEEKQIYRIDHLLGKDLIENLTVLRFSNLVFEPLWSRTYIRNVQVIFSEETSNEIQGRYFGNYGIIRDIVHSHILQTIALFAMEPPVSLDGEDIRDEKVKVLRSIRKVNLDDVVLGQLKDMSGKVDRYTKSMIPTYFAAAMYIDNARWDGVPFFIRTGMGLMTNRAEIRIQFRHVPGNIYRERFGHDIDLDTNELVLRDQPEEAILLKVNNKVPGLGLQLDASELNLLYRDRYNTEVPDSYEHLLLDVLDGDSHLFMRSDELAAAWNVLTPIIHEIDQNRVVPELYEAGDRGPINAYHLAAKHGVRWDDDW
;
A
#
# COMPACT_ATOMS: atom_id res chain seq x y z
N MET A 1 31.67 58.29 11.93
CA MET A 1 31.11 59.45 12.64
C MET A 1 29.95 59.99 11.84
N PRO A 2 28.86 60.45 12.47
CA PRO A 2 28.04 59.78 13.51
C PRO A 2 26.57 59.66 12.99
N ALA A 3 25.52 59.20 13.67
CA ALA A 3 25.21 58.64 14.99
C ALA A 3 24.01 57.69 14.78
N ALA A 4 23.94 56.46 15.33
CA ALA A 4 23.54 56.11 16.70
C ALA A 4 22.06 56.40 17.07
N ALA A 5 21.24 55.34 17.20
CA ALA A 5 20.18 55.20 18.21
C ALA A 5 19.65 53.74 18.30
N LEU A 6 19.58 53.22 19.53
CA LEU A 6 18.85 52.00 19.97
C LEU A 6 17.66 52.48 20.87
N PRO A 7 16.87 51.63 21.57
CA PRO A 7 15.76 50.83 21.06
C PRO A 7 14.46 50.98 21.95
N LEU A 8 13.55 49.99 21.92
CA LEU A 8 12.52 49.63 22.93
C LEU A 8 11.12 50.34 22.96
N ALA A 9 10.10 49.52 22.59
CA ALA A 9 8.92 49.13 23.40
C ALA A 9 7.68 50.05 23.61
N VAL A 10 6.57 49.35 23.95
CA VAL A 10 5.37 49.74 24.74
C VAL A 10 4.00 49.96 24.01
N LEU A 11 3.12 48.97 24.23
CA LEU A 11 1.66 48.98 24.51
C LEU A 11 0.65 49.93 23.80
N ASP A 12 -0.31 49.29 23.12
CA ASP A 12 -1.77 49.23 23.44
C ASP A 12 -2.70 50.48 23.32
N SER A 13 -3.97 50.16 23.02
CA SER A 13 -5.23 50.88 23.31
C SER A 13 -5.87 51.87 22.30
N THR A 14 -6.94 51.36 21.66
CA THR A 14 -8.29 51.97 21.53
C THR A 14 -8.58 53.32 20.82
N CYS A 15 -9.39 53.28 19.75
CA CYS A 15 -10.78 53.84 19.69
C CYS A 15 -11.48 53.46 18.37
N ARG A 16 -12.59 52.68 18.36
CA ARG A 16 -14.01 53.05 18.60
C ARG A 16 -14.73 53.81 17.47
N SER A 17 -15.61 53.10 16.77
CA SER A 17 -16.95 53.55 16.34
C SER A 17 -17.84 52.30 16.17
N LEU A 18 -18.68 51.94 17.17
CA LEU A 18 -20.12 52.27 17.28
C LEU A 18 -20.96 51.68 16.13
N LYS A 19 -21.58 50.49 16.31
CA LYS A 19 -22.87 50.22 17.00
C LYS A 19 -24.15 50.70 16.26
N THR A 20 -24.72 49.80 15.46
CA THR A 20 -26.17 49.51 15.31
C THR A 20 -26.30 48.26 14.42
N ALA A 21 -27.24 47.32 14.60
CA ALA A 21 -28.33 47.21 15.57
C ALA A 21 -28.55 45.74 15.99
N SER A 22 -29.01 45.52 17.22
CA SER A 22 -29.51 44.23 17.70
C SER A 22 -31.02 44.30 17.92
N ARG A 23 -31.82 43.47 17.24
CA ARG A 23 -33.13 42.94 17.69
C ARG A 23 -33.79 42.07 16.61
N CYS A 24 -33.91 40.77 16.89
CA CYS A 24 -35.20 40.06 17.03
C CYS A 24 -34.96 38.56 17.17
N LEU A 25 -35.02 38.06 18.40
CA LEU A 25 -35.15 36.64 18.73
C LEU A 25 -36.63 36.30 18.90
N GLN A 26 -37.08 35.16 18.34
CA GLN A 26 -38.05 34.18 18.87
C GLN A 26 -38.91 33.53 17.75
N PRO A 27 -39.40 32.28 17.95
CA PRO A 27 -39.63 31.34 16.85
C PRO A 27 -41.10 31.16 16.47
N ARG A 28 -41.35 30.55 15.29
CA ARG A 28 -42.65 29.94 14.97
C ARG A 28 -42.51 28.49 14.49
N ARG A 29 -43.36 27.64 15.07
CA ARG A 29 -43.46 26.20 14.78
C ARG A 29 -43.94 25.95 13.35
N CYS A 30 -43.30 25.02 12.65
CA CYS A 30 -43.94 24.35 11.51
C CYS A 30 -45.00 23.36 12.02
N ARG A 31 -46.17 23.33 11.39
CA ARG A 31 -47.15 22.25 11.52
C ARG A 31 -47.62 21.81 10.14
N ASN A 32 -47.64 20.49 9.96
CA ASN A 32 -48.52 19.71 9.09
C ASN A 32 -48.41 19.91 7.57
N LEU A 33 -47.59 19.06 6.96
CA LEU A 33 -47.79 18.53 5.61
C LEU A 33 -49.07 17.66 5.56
N PRO A 34 -49.85 17.68 4.47
CA PRO A 34 -50.78 16.61 4.10
C PRO A 34 -50.15 15.63 3.11
N HIS A 35 -50.45 14.34 3.26
CA HIS A 35 -50.09 13.28 2.31
C HIS A 35 -50.73 13.49 0.93
N TRP A 36 -50.06 13.00 -0.12
CA TRP A 36 -50.64 12.76 -1.44
C TRP A 36 -50.67 11.25 -1.72
N THR A 37 -51.86 10.71 -1.99
CA THR A 37 -52.09 9.40 -2.59
C THR A 37 -52.59 9.56 -4.04
N PRO A 38 -52.30 8.62 -4.95
CA PRO A 38 -52.59 8.79 -6.38
C PRO A 38 -53.91 8.14 -6.82
N ALA A 39 -54.59 8.75 -7.79
CA ALA A 39 -55.73 8.19 -8.53
C ALA A 39 -55.76 8.77 -9.98
N PRO A 40 -56.45 8.13 -10.94
CA PRO A 40 -56.02 8.12 -12.33
C PRO A 40 -56.72 9.16 -13.24
N GLY A 41 -56.18 9.33 -14.45
CA GLY A 41 -56.59 10.40 -15.38
C GLY A 41 -57.63 10.00 -16.44
N SER A 42 -58.08 11.00 -17.19
CA SER A 42 -58.91 10.85 -18.39
C SER A 42 -58.76 12.03 -19.36
N HIS A 43 -58.69 11.67 -20.64
CA HIS A 43 -59.11 12.34 -21.88
C HIS A 43 -59.14 13.87 -22.11
N LEU A 44 -58.67 14.18 -23.33
CA LEU A 44 -58.87 15.35 -24.18
C LEU A 44 -60.27 16.01 -24.13
N GLU A 45 -60.30 17.34 -24.29
CA GLU A 45 -60.85 18.11 -25.44
C GLU A 45 -60.83 19.63 -25.10
N ASN A 46 -61.24 20.58 -25.95
CA ASN A 46 -60.68 21.11 -27.20
C ASN A 46 -61.51 22.38 -27.53
N GLY A 47 -60.89 23.56 -27.75
CA GLY A 47 -61.59 24.79 -28.21
C GLY A 47 -62.52 25.50 -27.19
N GLN A 48 -63.01 26.74 -27.42
CA GLN A 48 -62.67 27.79 -28.40
C GLN A 48 -63.39 29.12 -28.00
N SER A 49 -62.78 30.30 -28.19
CA SER A 49 -63.39 31.68 -28.38
C SER A 49 -64.57 32.19 -27.51
N GLY A 50 -64.73 33.49 -27.17
CA GLY A 50 -63.92 34.68 -27.43
C GLY A 50 -64.64 36.01 -27.08
N ALA A 51 -63.86 37.08 -26.88
CA ALA A 51 -64.15 38.52 -27.06
C ALA A 51 -65.42 39.22 -26.48
N MET A 52 -65.22 40.28 -25.67
CA MET A 52 -65.53 41.68 -26.04
C MET A 52 -64.97 42.71 -25.00
N VAL A 53 -64.87 43.98 -25.42
CA VAL A 53 -64.13 45.15 -24.86
C VAL A 53 -65.13 46.34 -24.90
N PRO A 54 -65.17 47.35 -23.97
CA PRO A 54 -64.22 48.48 -24.02
C PRO A 54 -63.95 49.39 -22.78
N ALA A 55 -62.77 50.06 -22.85
CA ALA A 55 -62.42 51.47 -22.49
C ALA A 55 -62.76 52.05 -21.07
N SER A 56 -61.98 52.93 -20.43
CA SER A 56 -60.86 53.85 -20.82
C SER A 56 -60.01 54.21 -19.54
N ASN A 57 -58.95 55.04 -19.51
CA ASN A 57 -58.25 55.88 -20.49
C ASN A 57 -56.78 56.20 -20.07
N SER A 58 -56.05 56.92 -20.95
CA SER A 58 -54.91 57.87 -20.78
C SER A 58 -54.16 58.03 -19.43
N SER A 59 -52.83 58.18 -19.36
CA SER A 59 -51.72 58.25 -20.37
C SER A 59 -50.34 58.09 -19.62
N ASP A 60 -49.11 58.26 -20.14
CA ASP A 60 -48.55 58.76 -21.42
C ASP A 60 -47.11 58.22 -21.71
N ARG A 61 -46.56 58.55 -22.89
CA ARG A 61 -45.13 58.62 -23.37
C ARG A 61 -44.00 58.01 -22.50
N SER A 62 -43.13 57.09 -22.98
CA SER A 62 -42.29 57.22 -24.20
C SER A 62 -41.41 55.98 -24.48
N ASP A 63 -40.86 55.89 -25.70
CA ASP A 63 -40.12 54.81 -26.40
C ASP A 63 -39.14 53.87 -25.64
N ARG A 64 -39.18 52.57 -26.00
CA ARG A 64 -38.05 51.86 -26.67
C ARG A 64 -38.37 50.44 -27.19
N SER A 65 -38.55 50.34 -28.51
CA SER A 65 -38.27 49.18 -29.41
C SER A 65 -38.49 47.74 -28.90
N ASP A 66 -39.55 47.09 -29.38
CA ASP A 66 -39.60 45.63 -29.51
C ASP A 66 -38.48 45.12 -30.43
N LYS A 67 -37.71 44.12 -29.98
CA LYS A 67 -36.85 43.30 -30.84
C LYS A 67 -37.36 41.86 -30.82
N PRO A 68 -37.49 41.18 -31.97
CA PRO A 68 -37.91 39.78 -31.98
C PRO A 68 -36.88 38.91 -31.25
N MET A 69 -37.35 37.99 -30.40
CA MET A 69 -36.45 37.10 -29.66
C MET A 69 -35.63 36.26 -30.66
N ASP A 70 -34.31 36.32 -30.52
CA ASP A 70 -33.37 35.71 -31.46
C ASP A 70 -33.67 34.20 -31.64
N GLN A 71 -33.94 33.81 -32.88
CA GLN A 71 -34.34 32.44 -33.26
C GLN A 71 -33.30 31.39 -32.82
N LYS A 72 -32.03 31.81 -32.66
CA LYS A 72 -30.92 31.01 -32.14
C LYS A 72 -31.07 30.68 -30.65
N VAL A 73 -31.63 31.60 -29.84
CA VAL A 73 -31.91 31.40 -28.41
C VAL A 73 -33.07 30.43 -28.21
N LEU A 74 -34.13 30.54 -29.01
CA LEU A 74 -35.25 29.60 -29.00
C LEU A 74 -34.81 28.17 -29.36
N ARG A 75 -33.94 28.00 -30.37
CA ARG A 75 -33.34 26.70 -30.70
C ARG A 75 -32.49 26.11 -29.56
N ARG A 76 -31.67 26.94 -28.88
CA ARG A 76 -30.89 26.52 -27.70
C ARG A 76 -31.77 26.10 -26.52
N LEU A 77 -32.86 26.83 -26.25
CA LEU A 77 -33.84 26.46 -25.22
C LEU A 77 -34.56 25.14 -25.54
N ALA A 78 -34.92 24.89 -26.81
CA ALA A 78 -35.49 23.63 -27.24
C ALA A 78 -34.50 22.46 -27.07
N GLN A 79 -33.23 22.64 -27.47
CA GLN A 79 -32.17 21.66 -27.28
C GLN A 79 -31.92 21.34 -25.80
N ASN A 80 -31.88 22.35 -24.92
CA ASN A 80 -31.71 22.14 -23.47
C ASN A 80 -32.91 21.40 -22.83
N ARG A 81 -34.14 21.70 -23.27
CA ARG A 81 -35.34 20.95 -22.83
C ARG A 81 -35.26 19.47 -23.24
N GLU A 82 -34.83 19.19 -24.46
CA GLU A 82 -34.69 17.81 -24.95
C GLU A 82 -33.48 17.08 -24.31
N ALA A 83 -32.37 17.77 -24.06
CA ALA A 83 -31.23 17.22 -23.32
C ALA A 83 -31.62 16.86 -21.88
N ALA A 84 -32.39 17.73 -21.19
CA ALA A 84 -32.94 17.44 -19.87
C ALA A 84 -33.91 16.24 -19.89
N ARG A 85 -34.76 16.12 -20.92
CA ARG A 85 -35.65 14.96 -21.13
C ARG A 85 -34.86 13.67 -21.31
N LYS A 86 -33.84 13.65 -22.18
CA LYS A 86 -32.95 12.50 -22.41
C LYS A 86 -32.13 12.14 -21.16
N SER A 87 -31.69 13.13 -20.38
CA SER A 87 -31.01 12.90 -19.11
C SER A 87 -31.93 12.22 -18.07
N ARG A 88 -33.18 12.70 -17.93
CA ARG A 88 -34.19 12.06 -17.07
C ARG A 88 -34.52 10.63 -17.52
N LEU A 89 -34.61 10.38 -18.83
CA LEU A 89 -34.83 9.04 -19.38
C LEU A 89 -33.66 8.09 -19.09
N ARG A 90 -32.40 8.54 -19.29
CA ARG A 90 -31.21 7.75 -18.91
C ARG A 90 -31.15 7.46 -17.41
N LYS A 91 -31.44 8.45 -16.56
CA LYS A 91 -31.49 8.25 -15.11
C LYS A 91 -32.60 7.27 -14.71
N LYS A 92 -33.77 7.31 -15.36
CA LYS A 92 -34.86 6.35 -15.14
C LYS A 92 -34.45 4.93 -15.57
N ALA A 93 -33.83 4.77 -16.74
CA ALA A 93 -33.34 3.48 -17.22
C ALA A 93 -32.26 2.89 -16.29
N TYR A 94 -31.32 3.72 -15.81
CA TYR A 94 -30.29 3.30 -14.85
C TYR A 94 -30.87 2.88 -13.50
N VAL A 95 -31.85 3.63 -12.96
CA VAL A 95 -32.56 3.23 -11.72
C VAL A 95 -33.31 1.91 -11.93
N GLN A 96 -33.99 1.74 -13.06
CA GLN A 96 -34.70 0.51 -13.40
C GLN A 96 -33.76 -0.69 -13.59
N GLN A 97 -32.55 -0.46 -14.12
CA GLN A 97 -31.48 -1.46 -14.18
C GLN A 97 -30.99 -1.82 -12.77
N LEU A 98 -30.79 -0.84 -11.88
CA LEU A 98 -30.42 -1.05 -10.48
C LEU A 98 -31.47 -1.85 -9.71
N GLU A 99 -32.76 -1.57 -9.92
CA GLU A 99 -33.86 -2.36 -9.37
C GLU A 99 -33.85 -3.80 -9.91
N SER A 100 -33.59 -3.98 -11.22
CA SER A 100 -33.46 -5.32 -11.81
C SER A 100 -32.26 -6.11 -11.25
N SER A 101 -31.12 -5.44 -11.01
CA SER A 101 -29.94 -6.05 -10.39
C SER A 101 -30.19 -6.40 -8.93
N LYS A 102 -30.90 -5.54 -8.17
CA LYS A 102 -31.30 -5.83 -6.79
C LYS A 102 -32.23 -7.04 -6.69
N LEU A 103 -33.18 -7.17 -7.61
CA LEU A 103 -34.07 -8.33 -7.70
C LEU A 103 -33.30 -9.61 -8.08
N LYS A 104 -32.34 -9.53 -9.00
CA LYS A 104 -31.43 -10.65 -9.31
C LYS A 104 -30.57 -11.05 -8.11
N LEU A 105 -30.05 -10.08 -7.34
CA LEU A 105 -29.27 -10.37 -6.14
C LEU A 105 -30.10 -11.11 -5.09
N ALA A 106 -31.32 -10.62 -4.81
CA ALA A 106 -32.26 -11.29 -3.90
C ALA A 106 -32.69 -12.69 -4.39
N SER A 107 -32.81 -12.88 -5.71
CA SER A 107 -33.05 -14.20 -6.31
C SER A 107 -31.86 -15.14 -6.10
N LEU A 108 -30.63 -14.67 -6.29
CA LEU A 108 -29.41 -15.45 -6.05
C LEU A 108 -29.21 -15.75 -4.56
N GLU A 109 -29.59 -14.84 -3.65
CA GLU A 109 -29.61 -15.10 -2.20
C GLU A 109 -30.64 -16.18 -1.83
N GLN A 110 -31.84 -16.15 -2.45
CA GLN A 110 -32.83 -17.22 -2.28
C GLN A 110 -32.39 -18.55 -2.90
N GLU A 111 -31.71 -18.54 -4.05
CA GLU A 111 -31.12 -19.76 -4.63
C GLU A 111 -29.97 -20.30 -3.78
N LEU A 112 -29.14 -19.44 -3.20
CA LEU A 112 -28.10 -19.84 -2.23
C LEU A 112 -28.73 -20.45 -0.96
N GLN A 113 -29.80 -19.86 -0.44
CA GLN A 113 -30.56 -20.43 0.67
C GLN A 113 -31.23 -21.77 0.30
N LYS A 114 -31.80 -21.89 -0.90
CA LYS A 114 -32.33 -23.16 -1.41
C LYS A 114 -31.25 -24.20 -1.63
N ALA A 115 -30.08 -23.85 -2.14
CA ALA A 115 -28.95 -24.75 -2.31
C ALA A 115 -28.43 -25.25 -0.96
N ARG A 116 -28.36 -24.38 0.05
CA ARG A 116 -28.09 -24.76 1.44
C ARG A 116 -29.17 -25.67 2.03
N GLN A 117 -30.44 -25.50 1.65
CA GLN A 117 -31.54 -26.40 2.02
C GLN A 117 -31.56 -27.72 1.22
N GLN A 118 -31.02 -27.75 0.00
CA GLN A 118 -30.93 -28.95 -0.83
C GLN A 118 -29.70 -29.80 -0.50
N GLY A 119 -28.64 -29.18 0.03
CA GLY A 119 -27.53 -29.89 0.69
C GLY A 119 -27.94 -30.72 1.91
N ILE A 120 -29.17 -30.56 2.42
CA ILE A 120 -29.73 -31.38 3.51
C ILE A 120 -30.03 -32.82 3.05
N PHE A 121 -30.22 -33.06 1.74
CA PHE A 121 -30.72 -34.34 1.22
C PHE A 121 -29.64 -35.36 0.79
N ILE A 122 -28.35 -35.07 1.00
CA ILE A 122 -27.26 -36.03 0.78
C ILE A 122 -26.64 -36.43 2.12
N SER A 123 -27.46 -37.03 2.99
CA SER A 123 -27.00 -37.88 4.08
C SER A 123 -27.60 -39.27 3.89
N SER A 124 -26.74 -40.27 3.73
CA SER A 124 -27.14 -41.63 3.38
C SER A 124 -27.78 -42.36 4.56
N SER A 125 -28.91 -43.01 4.27
CA SER A 125 -29.64 -44.01 5.06
C SER A 125 -28.81 -44.78 6.10
N GLY A 126 -29.18 -44.68 7.39
CA GLY A 126 -28.52 -45.46 8.46
C GLY A 126 -28.90 -45.07 9.89
N ASP A 127 -30.17 -45.28 10.24
CA ASP A 127 -30.80 -45.36 11.57
C ASP A 127 -31.71 -44.22 12.06
N GLN A 128 -32.89 -44.64 12.55
CA GLN A 128 -33.95 -43.79 13.07
C GLN A 128 -33.94 -43.77 14.61
N THR A 129 -33.60 -42.62 15.20
CA THR A 129 -34.27 -42.17 16.44
C THR A 129 -34.55 -40.67 16.35
N HIS A 130 -35.80 -40.27 16.60
CA HIS A 130 -36.24 -38.89 16.42
C HIS A 130 -35.64 -37.94 17.46
N THR A 131 -34.97 -36.88 17.01
CA THR A 131 -34.93 -35.57 17.69
C THR A 131 -34.63 -34.46 16.68
N MET A 132 -35.08 -33.24 16.96
CA MET A 132 -35.12 -32.11 16.02
C MET A 132 -33.73 -31.49 15.72
N SER A 133 -32.82 -32.27 15.11
CA SER A 133 -31.47 -31.81 14.77
C SER A 133 -31.40 -31.26 13.34
N GLY A 134 -31.61 -29.94 13.21
CA GLY A 134 -31.72 -29.32 11.88
C GLY A 134 -31.43 -27.82 11.80
N ASN A 135 -30.78 -27.20 12.81
CA ASN A 135 -30.17 -25.86 12.68
C ASN A 135 -29.28 -25.46 13.89
N GLY A 136 -28.23 -26.23 14.17
CA GLY A 136 -27.34 -25.99 15.32
C GLY A 136 -26.74 -24.56 15.38
N ALA A 137 -26.43 -23.96 14.23
CA ALA A 137 -25.93 -22.59 14.13
C ALA A 137 -26.96 -21.53 14.56
N MET A 138 -28.21 -21.61 14.08
CA MET A 138 -29.25 -20.64 14.48
C MET A 138 -29.68 -20.80 15.94
N THR A 139 -29.72 -22.04 16.45
CA THR A 139 -29.95 -22.29 17.88
C THR A 139 -28.83 -21.70 18.74
N PHE A 140 -27.57 -21.84 18.31
CA PHE A 140 -26.43 -21.23 18.98
C PHE A 140 -26.49 -19.71 18.99
N ASP A 141 -26.78 -19.06 17.85
CA ASP A 141 -26.84 -17.59 17.78
C ASP A 141 -27.94 -17.02 18.69
N LEU A 142 -29.08 -17.72 18.81
CA LEU A 142 -30.18 -17.31 19.67
C LEU A 142 -29.85 -17.46 21.17
N GLU A 143 -29.31 -18.61 21.59
CA GLU A 143 -28.90 -18.82 22.98
C GLU A 143 -27.68 -17.97 23.36
N TYR A 144 -26.75 -17.71 22.43
CA TYR A 144 -25.63 -16.80 22.65
C TYR A 144 -26.09 -15.35 22.84
N SER A 145 -27.07 -14.89 22.06
CA SER A 145 -27.65 -13.55 22.23
C SER A 145 -28.28 -13.41 23.62
N ARG A 146 -29.06 -14.41 24.05
CA ARG A 146 -29.65 -14.48 25.40
C ARG A 146 -28.58 -14.53 26.51
N TRP A 147 -27.50 -15.27 26.29
CA TRP A 147 -26.36 -15.34 27.21
C TRP A 147 -25.69 -13.97 27.37
N GLN A 148 -25.50 -13.22 26.28
CA GLN A 148 -24.95 -11.86 26.31
C GLN A 148 -25.84 -10.88 27.10
N GLU A 149 -27.17 -10.97 26.97
CA GLU A 149 -28.10 -10.14 27.75
C GLU A 149 -27.97 -10.39 29.26
N GLU A 150 -27.94 -11.66 29.67
CA GLU A 150 -27.79 -12.02 31.08
C GLU A 150 -26.37 -11.71 31.62
N GLN A 151 -25.31 -11.85 30.81
CA GLN A 151 -23.97 -11.37 31.17
C GLN A 151 -23.96 -9.85 31.41
N ASN A 152 -24.58 -9.06 30.54
CA ASN A 152 -24.68 -7.61 30.73
C ASN A 152 -25.44 -7.26 32.02
N LYS A 153 -26.51 -8.01 32.35
CA LYS A 153 -27.25 -7.87 33.60
C LYS A 153 -26.39 -8.17 34.82
N GLN A 154 -25.73 -9.33 34.87
CA GLN A 154 -24.87 -9.72 36.00
C GLN A 154 -23.64 -8.81 36.18
N ILE A 155 -23.02 -8.35 35.08
CA ILE A 155 -21.93 -7.37 35.14
C ILE A 155 -22.42 -6.01 35.68
N ASN A 156 -23.65 -5.60 35.35
CA ASN A 156 -24.24 -4.38 35.91
C ASN A 156 -24.66 -4.56 37.39
N GLU A 157 -25.09 -5.74 37.79
CA GLU A 157 -25.34 -6.10 39.19
C GLU A 157 -24.03 -6.06 40.01
N LEU A 158 -22.96 -6.69 39.53
CA LEU A 158 -21.62 -6.61 40.14
C LEU A 158 -21.13 -5.15 40.25
N ARG A 159 -21.25 -4.36 39.18
CA ARG A 159 -20.95 -2.92 39.22
C ARG A 159 -21.79 -2.21 40.27
N THR A 160 -23.06 -2.56 40.44
CA THR A 160 -23.96 -1.92 41.41
C THR A 160 -23.58 -2.30 42.83
N ALA A 161 -23.39 -3.59 43.14
CA ALA A 161 -22.93 -4.08 44.45
C ALA A 161 -21.55 -3.50 44.85
N VAL A 162 -20.63 -3.40 43.88
CA VAL A 162 -19.34 -2.71 44.05
C VAL A 162 -19.55 -1.23 44.39
N ASN A 163 -20.33 -0.48 43.61
CA ASN A 163 -20.59 0.94 43.90
C ASN A 163 -21.34 1.17 45.22
N ALA A 164 -22.23 0.24 45.61
CA ALA A 164 -23.09 0.31 46.78
C ALA A 164 -22.41 -0.09 48.11
N HIS A 165 -21.15 -0.50 48.06
CA HIS A 165 -20.40 -0.95 49.25
C HIS A 165 -20.96 -2.22 49.92
N ALA A 166 -21.51 -3.13 49.10
CA ALA A 166 -21.87 -4.50 49.50
C ALA A 166 -20.68 -5.27 50.13
N SER A 167 -21.01 -6.28 50.95
CA SER A 167 -20.04 -7.06 51.71
C SER A 167 -19.22 -8.01 50.82
N ASP A 168 -18.09 -8.47 51.33
CA ASP A 168 -17.24 -9.44 50.63
C ASP A 168 -17.96 -10.79 50.40
N SER A 169 -18.94 -11.15 51.24
CA SER A 169 -19.76 -12.35 51.04
C SER A 169 -20.71 -12.17 49.85
N ASP A 170 -21.36 -11.01 49.74
CA ASP A 170 -22.28 -10.71 48.63
C ASP A 170 -21.52 -10.61 47.30
N LEU A 171 -20.34 -9.98 47.33
CA LEU A 171 -19.46 -9.88 46.16
C LEU A 171 -18.96 -11.25 45.69
N ARG A 172 -18.64 -12.16 46.61
CA ARG A 172 -18.30 -13.56 46.26
C ARG A 172 -19.45 -14.25 45.56
N LEU A 173 -20.66 -14.20 46.14
CA LEU A 173 -21.85 -14.83 45.54
C LEU A 173 -22.14 -14.32 44.12
N ILE A 174 -22.01 -13.01 43.89
CA ILE A 174 -22.20 -12.41 42.55
C ILE A 174 -21.09 -12.85 41.57
N VAL A 175 -19.83 -12.89 42.02
CA VAL A 175 -18.69 -13.33 41.19
C VAL A 175 -18.78 -14.82 40.86
N ASP A 176 -19.16 -15.66 41.81
CA ASP A 176 -19.36 -17.11 41.60
C ASP A 176 -20.55 -17.36 40.64
N GLY A 177 -21.63 -16.57 40.75
CA GLY A 177 -22.75 -16.59 39.80
C GLY A 177 -22.33 -16.23 38.36
N ILE A 178 -21.53 -15.16 38.19
CA ILE A 178 -20.95 -14.78 36.89
C ILE A 178 -20.07 -15.92 36.34
N MET A 179 -19.27 -16.56 37.19
CA MET A 179 -18.40 -17.65 36.75
C MET A 179 -19.17 -18.91 36.33
N ALA A 180 -20.24 -19.26 37.04
CA ALA A 180 -21.14 -20.33 36.61
C ALA A 180 -21.81 -19.99 35.26
N HIS A 181 -22.13 -18.71 35.01
CA HIS A 181 -22.65 -18.26 33.72
C HIS A 181 -21.61 -18.34 32.59
N TYR A 182 -20.30 -18.23 32.88
CA TYR A 182 -19.25 -18.50 31.88
C TYR A 182 -19.12 -19.98 31.52
N ASP A 183 -19.31 -20.91 32.46
CA ASP A 183 -19.29 -22.36 32.14
C ASP A 183 -20.38 -22.72 31.09
N GLU A 184 -21.52 -22.01 31.09
CA GLU A 184 -22.63 -22.22 30.15
C GLU A 184 -22.28 -21.85 28.69
N ILE A 185 -21.51 -20.77 28.44
CA ILE A 185 -21.11 -20.46 27.05
C ILE A 185 -20.11 -21.48 26.48
N PHE A 186 -19.27 -22.08 27.33
CA PHE A 186 -18.42 -23.20 26.88
C PHE A 186 -19.26 -24.43 26.54
N ARG A 187 -20.32 -24.72 27.30
CA ARG A 187 -21.30 -25.77 26.98
C ARG A 187 -22.01 -25.51 25.64
N LEU A 188 -22.52 -24.30 25.43
CA LEU A 188 -23.18 -23.89 24.18
C LEU A 188 -22.24 -24.00 22.97
N LYS A 189 -21.00 -23.49 23.08
CA LYS A 189 -19.97 -23.61 22.03
C LYS A 189 -19.62 -25.07 21.74
N GLY A 190 -19.54 -25.93 22.76
CA GLY A 190 -19.27 -27.35 22.61
C GLY A 190 -20.40 -28.15 21.93
N ILE A 191 -21.66 -27.73 22.10
CA ILE A 191 -22.80 -28.31 21.37
C ILE A 191 -22.79 -27.82 19.92
N ALA A 192 -22.60 -26.52 19.71
CA ALA A 192 -22.57 -25.91 18.39
C ALA A 192 -21.41 -26.43 17.53
N ALA A 193 -20.21 -26.61 18.09
CA ALA A 193 -19.05 -27.14 17.36
C ALA A 193 -19.26 -28.59 16.86
N LYS A 194 -20.13 -29.38 17.52
CA LYS A 194 -20.51 -30.73 17.06
C LYS A 194 -21.51 -30.71 15.89
N ALA A 195 -22.23 -29.61 15.70
CA ALA A 195 -23.17 -29.43 14.60
C ALA A 195 -22.54 -28.66 13.42
N ASP A 196 -21.78 -27.62 13.71
CA ASP A 196 -21.04 -26.80 12.75
C ASP A 196 -19.81 -26.14 13.43
N VAL A 197 -18.64 -26.75 13.22
CA VAL A 197 -17.36 -26.21 13.72
C VAL A 197 -16.96 -24.91 13.01
N PHE A 198 -17.35 -24.71 11.75
CA PHE A 198 -17.04 -23.50 11.00
C PHE A 198 -17.83 -22.31 11.54
N HIS A 199 -19.10 -22.48 11.92
CA HIS A 199 -19.85 -21.44 12.63
C HIS A 199 -19.17 -21.03 13.96
N ILE A 200 -18.53 -21.98 14.67
CA ILE A 200 -17.75 -21.67 15.87
C ILE A 200 -16.39 -21.02 15.56
N LEU A 201 -15.78 -21.24 14.39
CA LEU A 201 -14.50 -20.61 14.00
C LEU A 201 -14.67 -19.25 13.30
N SER A 202 -15.55 -19.13 12.31
CA SER A 202 -15.75 -17.93 11.48
C SER A 202 -17.13 -17.26 11.62
N GLY A 203 -18.03 -17.78 12.46
CA GLY A 203 -19.37 -17.21 12.65
C GLY A 203 -19.39 -15.76 13.12
N MET A 204 -20.39 -15.01 12.60
CA MET A 204 -20.56 -13.56 12.77
C MET A 204 -20.84 -13.13 14.22
N TRP A 205 -21.20 -14.07 15.10
CA TRP A 205 -21.44 -13.85 16.52
C TRP A 205 -20.21 -13.31 17.28
N LYS A 206 -18.99 -13.56 16.80
CA LYS A 206 -17.77 -12.99 17.40
C LYS A 206 -17.72 -11.49 17.18
N THR A 207 -17.30 -10.75 18.20
CA THR A 207 -16.98 -9.32 18.08
C THR A 207 -15.80 -9.10 17.13
N SER A 208 -15.70 -7.90 16.55
CA SER A 208 -14.55 -7.52 15.71
C SER A 208 -13.22 -7.59 16.46
N ALA A 209 -13.23 -7.37 17.78
CA ALA A 209 -12.06 -7.52 18.63
C ALA A 209 -11.62 -8.99 18.76
N GLU A 210 -12.53 -9.92 19.06
CA GLU A 210 -12.22 -11.36 19.11
C GLU A 210 -11.71 -11.87 17.77
N ARG A 211 -12.29 -11.42 16.65
CA ARG A 211 -11.80 -11.76 15.29
C ARG A 211 -10.39 -11.22 15.05
N CYS A 212 -10.10 -9.99 15.48
CA CYS A 212 -8.78 -9.39 15.38
C CYS A 212 -7.73 -10.18 16.19
N PHE A 213 -8.02 -10.52 17.45
CA PHE A 213 -7.08 -11.28 18.29
C PHE A 213 -6.89 -12.73 17.84
N LEU A 214 -7.92 -13.37 17.26
CA LEU A 214 -7.74 -14.68 16.62
C LEU A 214 -6.85 -14.60 15.38
N TRP A 215 -6.94 -13.51 14.60
CA TRP A 215 -6.15 -13.29 13.39
C TRP A 215 -4.68 -12.93 13.68
N LEU A 216 -4.40 -12.20 14.77
CA LEU A 216 -3.05 -11.77 15.18
C LEU A 216 -2.15 -12.87 15.79
N GLY A 217 -2.44 -14.15 15.54
CA GLY A 217 -1.64 -15.29 16.03
C GLY A 217 -2.25 -16.06 17.22
N GLY A 218 -3.55 -15.92 17.46
CA GLY A 218 -4.28 -16.62 18.50
C GLY A 218 -4.28 -15.91 19.86
N PHE A 219 -5.28 -16.21 20.68
CA PHE A 219 -5.45 -15.57 21.99
C PHE A 219 -4.54 -16.21 23.05
N ARG A 220 -3.45 -15.53 23.40
CA ARG A 220 -2.54 -15.92 24.50
C ARG A 220 -2.96 -15.27 25.81
N SER A 221 -3.50 -16.08 26.72
CA SER A 221 -3.98 -15.66 28.04
C SER A 221 -2.84 -15.28 28.99
N SER A 222 -1.67 -15.89 28.85
CA SER A 222 -0.45 -15.56 29.60
C SER A 222 0.00 -14.10 29.38
N GLU A 223 0.07 -13.66 28.12
CA GLU A 223 0.46 -12.29 27.75
C GLU A 223 -0.62 -11.27 28.13
N LEU A 224 -1.91 -11.64 28.09
CA LEU A 224 -2.97 -10.78 28.63
C LEU A 224 -2.84 -10.59 30.16
N LEU A 225 -2.54 -11.66 30.91
CA LEU A 225 -2.29 -11.57 32.34
C LEU A 225 -1.09 -10.65 32.64
N LYS A 226 0.02 -10.81 31.90
CA LYS A 226 1.22 -9.96 31.96
C LYS A 226 0.92 -8.47 31.75
N LEU A 227 0.09 -8.13 30.77
CA LEU A 227 -0.36 -6.75 30.53
C LEU A 227 -1.24 -6.21 31.67
N LEU A 228 -2.10 -7.06 32.23
CA LEU A 228 -3.03 -6.67 33.31
C LEU A 228 -2.33 -6.51 34.67
N VAL A 229 -1.34 -7.34 35.01
CA VAL A 229 -0.56 -7.26 36.26
C VAL A 229 -0.01 -5.84 36.46
N ASN A 230 0.58 -5.26 35.41
CA ASN A 230 1.16 -3.90 35.42
C ASN A 230 0.13 -2.77 35.63
N GLN A 231 -1.18 -3.06 35.53
CA GLN A 231 -2.27 -2.09 35.70
C GLN A 231 -2.99 -2.21 37.05
N LEU A 232 -2.61 -3.19 37.88
CA LEU A 232 -3.37 -3.61 39.06
C LEU A 232 -2.82 -3.11 40.41
N GLU A 233 -1.83 -2.21 40.44
CA GLU A 233 -1.14 -1.85 41.68
C GLU A 233 -1.99 -1.13 42.77
N PRO A 234 -1.64 -1.27 44.07
CA PRO A 234 -0.63 -2.18 44.61
C PRO A 234 -1.28 -3.52 45.03
N LEU A 235 -0.74 -4.62 44.53
CA LEU A 235 -1.11 -5.99 44.94
C LEU A 235 -0.32 -6.38 46.20
N THR A 236 -0.83 -7.30 47.03
CA THR A 236 0.00 -7.91 48.07
C THR A 236 0.95 -8.95 47.45
N GLU A 237 2.08 -9.24 48.11
CA GLU A 237 3.07 -10.20 47.62
C GLU A 237 2.47 -11.60 47.36
N GLN A 238 1.56 -12.04 48.23
CA GLN A 238 0.81 -13.29 48.06
C GLN A 238 -0.12 -13.27 46.84
N GLN A 239 -0.72 -12.12 46.50
CA GLN A 239 -1.55 -11.94 45.30
C GLN A 239 -0.70 -11.86 44.03
N LEU A 240 0.47 -11.23 44.10
CA LEU A 240 1.44 -11.17 43.01
C LEU A 240 1.93 -12.58 42.66
N MET A 241 2.33 -13.38 43.66
CA MET A 241 2.69 -14.80 43.46
C MET A 241 1.52 -15.62 42.88
N GLY A 242 0.29 -15.39 43.34
CA GLY A 242 -0.90 -16.05 42.77
C GLY A 242 -1.10 -15.71 41.28
N LEU A 243 -0.88 -14.45 40.90
CA LEU A 243 -0.93 -13.99 39.51
C LEU A 243 0.20 -14.58 38.65
N SER A 244 1.43 -14.61 39.17
CA SER A 244 2.58 -15.18 38.46
C SER A 244 2.42 -16.70 38.23
N ASN A 245 1.93 -17.42 39.24
CA ASN A 245 1.61 -18.85 39.11
C ASN A 245 0.49 -19.10 38.08
N LEU A 246 -0.54 -18.25 38.07
CA LEU A 246 -1.63 -18.31 37.10
C LEU A 246 -1.11 -18.05 35.66
N GLN A 247 -0.26 -17.03 35.48
CA GLN A 247 0.37 -16.71 34.21
C GLN A 247 1.26 -17.88 33.70
N GLN A 248 2.07 -18.47 34.59
CA GLN A 248 2.93 -19.60 34.25
C GLN A 248 2.12 -20.85 33.87
N SER A 249 1.05 -21.15 34.62
CA SER A 249 0.15 -22.27 34.31
C SER A 249 -0.61 -22.05 33.00
N SER A 250 -1.02 -20.82 32.69
CA SER A 250 -1.60 -20.45 31.39
C SER A 250 -0.61 -20.66 30.24
N GLN A 251 0.63 -20.19 30.40
CA GLN A 251 1.68 -20.36 29.38
C GLN A 251 1.96 -21.84 29.10
N GLN A 252 2.09 -22.67 30.14
CA GLN A 252 2.30 -24.11 30.00
C GLN A 252 1.15 -24.81 29.27
N ALA A 253 -0.10 -24.39 29.50
CA ALA A 253 -1.25 -24.91 28.78
C ALA A 253 -1.26 -24.48 27.30
N GLU A 254 -0.90 -23.22 27.01
CA GLU A 254 -0.77 -22.70 25.66
C GLU A 254 0.30 -23.43 24.84
N ASP A 255 1.48 -23.65 25.43
CA ASP A 255 2.58 -24.35 24.74
C ASP A 255 2.26 -25.84 24.50
N ALA A 256 1.61 -26.51 25.47
CA ALA A 256 1.14 -27.89 25.29
C ALA A 256 0.04 -28.00 24.20
N LEU A 257 -0.83 -27.00 24.08
CA LEU A 257 -1.84 -26.93 23.00
C LEU A 257 -1.19 -26.69 21.64
N SER A 258 -0.18 -25.81 21.55
CA SER A 258 0.58 -25.57 20.31
C SER A 258 1.29 -26.84 19.84
N GLN A 259 2.03 -27.52 20.72
CA GLN A 259 2.72 -28.77 20.41
C GLN A 259 1.74 -29.89 20.00
N GLY A 260 0.58 -29.99 20.67
CA GLY A 260 -0.47 -30.94 20.30
C GLY A 260 -1.08 -30.67 18.93
N MET A 261 -1.20 -29.40 18.53
CA MET A 261 -1.69 -29.00 17.20
C MET A 261 -0.67 -29.29 16.10
N GLU A 262 0.61 -28.99 16.33
CA GLU A 262 1.70 -29.30 15.39
C GLU A 262 1.82 -30.82 15.17
N ALA A 263 1.80 -31.61 16.25
CA ALA A 263 1.82 -33.07 16.18
C ALA A 263 0.61 -33.63 15.42
N LEU A 264 -0.58 -33.05 15.59
CA LEU A 264 -1.76 -33.42 14.80
C LEU A 264 -1.61 -33.04 13.32
N GLN A 265 -1.15 -31.82 13.02
CA GLN A 265 -0.98 -31.34 11.66
C GLN A 265 0.02 -32.20 10.89
N GLN A 266 1.14 -32.55 11.53
CA GLN A 266 2.13 -33.46 10.98
C GLN A 266 1.55 -34.88 10.80
N SER A 267 0.84 -35.41 11.79
CA SER A 267 0.21 -36.74 11.70
C SER A 267 -0.89 -36.82 10.63
N LEU A 268 -1.62 -35.72 10.37
CA LEU A 268 -2.57 -35.61 9.27
C LEU A 268 -1.85 -35.50 7.92
N ALA A 269 -0.80 -34.67 7.83
CA ALA A 269 0.01 -34.53 6.62
C ALA A 269 0.64 -35.86 6.20
N GLU A 270 1.20 -36.64 7.13
CA GLU A 270 1.74 -37.99 6.88
C GLU A 270 0.66 -38.97 6.39
N THR A 271 -0.56 -38.89 6.94
CA THR A 271 -1.70 -39.74 6.53
C THR A 271 -2.15 -39.45 5.10
N LEU A 272 -2.02 -38.19 4.66
CA LEU A 272 -2.33 -37.76 3.29
C LEU A 272 -1.16 -38.04 2.32
N ALA A 273 0.08 -37.80 2.76
CA ALA A 273 1.29 -37.93 1.96
C ALA A 273 1.72 -39.38 1.69
N GLY A 274 1.39 -40.33 2.58
CA GLY A 274 1.70 -41.76 2.45
C GLY A 274 1.03 -42.48 1.25
N SER A 275 0.43 -41.74 0.33
CA SER A 275 -0.26 -42.25 -0.87
C SER A 275 0.53 -42.08 -2.18
N LEU A 276 1.66 -41.37 -2.19
CA LEU A 276 2.50 -41.16 -3.38
C LEU A 276 3.53 -42.28 -3.60
N GLY A 277 3.04 -43.51 -3.78
CA GLY A 277 3.84 -44.62 -4.32
C GLY A 277 4.04 -44.50 -5.84
N PRO A 278 5.18 -44.97 -6.41
CA PRO A 278 5.57 -44.70 -7.80
C PRO A 278 4.86 -45.58 -8.84
N SER A 279 3.57 -45.87 -8.67
CA SER A 279 2.76 -46.62 -9.63
C SER A 279 1.38 -45.97 -9.80
N GLY A 280 1.21 -45.23 -10.90
CA GLY A 280 -0.03 -44.53 -11.20
C GLY A 280 -1.21 -45.50 -11.44
N SER A 281 -2.24 -45.39 -10.61
CA SER A 281 -3.54 -46.05 -10.79
C SER A 281 -4.65 -45.07 -10.40
N SER A 282 -5.45 -44.66 -11.38
CA SER A 282 -6.53 -43.68 -11.21
C SER A 282 -7.69 -44.22 -10.36
N GLY A 283 -8.23 -43.37 -9.48
CA GLY A 283 -9.67 -43.33 -9.19
C GLY A 283 -10.32 -44.49 -8.44
N ASN A 284 -9.94 -44.72 -7.18
CA ASN A 284 -10.70 -45.63 -6.29
C ASN A 284 -11.28 -44.87 -5.08
N VAL A 285 -12.60 -44.57 -5.13
CA VAL A 285 -13.32 -43.79 -4.10
C VAL A 285 -13.28 -44.45 -2.71
N ALA A 286 -13.12 -45.78 -2.67
CA ALA A 286 -12.93 -46.53 -1.42
C ALA A 286 -11.67 -46.12 -0.65
N ASN A 287 -10.56 -45.78 -1.33
CA ASN A 287 -9.34 -45.30 -0.65
C ASN A 287 -9.59 -43.96 0.03
N TYR A 288 -10.34 -43.06 -0.62
CA TYR A 288 -10.67 -41.74 -0.05
C TYR A 288 -11.55 -41.85 1.20
N MET A 289 -12.54 -42.76 1.21
CA MET A 289 -13.35 -43.01 2.40
C MET A 289 -12.54 -43.63 3.56
N GLY A 290 -11.62 -44.57 3.26
CA GLY A 290 -10.69 -45.11 4.27
C GLY A 290 -9.73 -44.05 4.84
N GLN A 291 -9.19 -43.18 3.98
CA GLN A 291 -8.34 -42.04 4.37
C GLN A 291 -9.11 -41.06 5.27
N MET A 292 -10.36 -40.73 4.91
CA MET A 292 -11.21 -39.84 5.70
C MET A 292 -11.54 -40.45 7.07
N ALA A 293 -11.85 -41.76 7.14
CA ALA A 293 -12.09 -42.44 8.41
C ALA A 293 -10.86 -42.42 9.34
N MET A 294 -9.64 -42.63 8.81
CA MET A 294 -8.40 -42.55 9.59
C MET A 294 -8.10 -41.12 10.06
N ALA A 295 -8.32 -40.11 9.20
CA ALA A 295 -8.16 -38.70 9.58
C ALA A 295 -9.15 -38.29 10.69
N MET A 296 -10.41 -38.73 10.59
CA MET A 296 -11.43 -38.50 11.63
C MET A 296 -11.10 -39.22 12.95
N GLY A 297 -10.51 -40.43 12.90
CA GLY A 297 -10.00 -41.11 14.09
C GLY A 297 -8.90 -40.33 14.80
N LYS A 298 -7.95 -39.75 14.06
CA LYS A 298 -6.89 -38.88 14.61
C LYS A 298 -7.46 -37.59 15.21
N LEU A 299 -8.47 -36.98 14.59
CA LEU A 299 -9.18 -35.82 15.14
C LEU A 299 -9.90 -36.14 16.47
N GLY A 300 -10.47 -37.35 16.62
CA GLY A 300 -11.05 -37.81 17.88
C GLY A 300 -10.04 -37.91 19.03
N THR A 301 -8.77 -38.21 18.73
CA THR A 301 -7.68 -38.19 19.71
C THR A 301 -7.39 -36.76 20.21
N LEU A 302 -7.42 -35.76 19.33
CA LEU A 302 -7.31 -34.34 19.72
C LEU A 302 -8.50 -33.92 20.60
N GLU A 303 -9.74 -34.32 20.28
CA GLU A 303 -10.90 -33.98 21.13
C GLU A 303 -10.72 -34.48 22.58
N ASN A 304 -10.19 -35.70 22.73
CA ASN A 304 -9.91 -36.28 24.05
C ASN A 304 -8.76 -35.55 24.78
N PHE A 305 -7.70 -35.16 24.08
CA PHE A 305 -6.62 -34.35 24.64
C PHE A 305 -7.12 -32.96 25.09
N LEU A 306 -7.88 -32.27 24.24
CA LEU A 306 -8.50 -30.98 24.55
C LEU A 306 -9.42 -31.06 25.79
N ARG A 307 -10.19 -32.14 25.94
CA ARG A 307 -11.03 -32.38 27.13
C ARG A 307 -10.22 -32.65 28.41
N GLN A 308 -8.98 -33.14 28.32
CA GLN A 308 -8.08 -33.29 29.46
C GLN A 308 -7.46 -31.95 29.86
N VAL A 309 -6.95 -31.17 28.89
CA VAL A 309 -6.38 -29.83 29.13
C VAL A 309 -7.44 -28.83 29.60
N ALA A 310 -8.68 -28.93 29.12
CA ALA A 310 -9.80 -28.06 29.50
C ALA A 310 -10.44 -28.38 30.87
N ARG A 311 -9.89 -29.33 31.66
CA ARG A 311 -10.28 -29.53 33.07
C ARG A 311 -9.31 -28.77 33.98
N PRO A 312 -9.61 -27.51 34.38
CA PRO A 312 -8.76 -26.82 35.34
C PRO A 312 -8.74 -27.58 36.67
N ALA A 313 -7.54 -27.85 37.19
CA ALA A 313 -7.36 -28.42 38.51
C ALA A 313 -8.06 -27.55 39.58
N PRO A 314 -8.59 -28.13 40.68
CA PRO A 314 -9.37 -27.38 41.66
C PRO A 314 -8.61 -26.20 42.29
N SER A 315 -7.27 -26.20 42.30
CA SER A 315 -6.42 -25.07 42.69
C SER A 315 -6.67 -23.78 41.89
N PHE A 316 -6.98 -23.89 40.59
CA PHE A 316 -7.19 -22.77 39.68
C PHE A 316 -8.46 -21.97 40.02
N ARG A 317 -9.54 -22.66 40.42
CA ARG A 317 -10.80 -22.01 40.86
C ARG A 317 -10.60 -21.21 42.14
N THR A 318 -9.85 -21.75 43.11
CA THR A 318 -9.60 -21.10 44.40
C THR A 318 -8.71 -19.86 44.29
N GLN A 319 -7.62 -19.93 43.51
CA GLN A 319 -6.70 -18.80 43.33
C GLN A 319 -7.32 -17.65 42.53
N ALA A 320 -8.11 -17.95 41.50
CA ALA A 320 -8.79 -16.92 40.70
C ALA A 320 -9.85 -16.15 41.52
N CYS A 321 -10.56 -16.78 42.47
CA CYS A 321 -11.61 -16.12 43.24
C CYS A 321 -11.05 -15.05 44.21
N GLY A 322 -9.89 -15.32 44.84
CA GLY A 322 -9.21 -14.36 45.72
C GLY A 322 -8.78 -13.07 45.00
N LEU A 323 -8.29 -13.19 43.77
CA LEU A 323 -7.90 -12.03 42.96
C LEU A 323 -9.11 -11.21 42.47
N ARG A 324 -10.23 -11.88 42.17
CA ARG A 324 -11.45 -11.25 41.63
C ARG A 324 -12.21 -10.43 42.67
N CYS A 325 -12.31 -10.92 43.90
CA CYS A 325 -12.86 -10.14 45.03
C CYS A 325 -12.09 -8.84 45.24
N TRP A 326 -10.77 -8.88 45.04
CA TRP A 326 -9.87 -7.75 45.27
C TRP A 326 -10.01 -6.64 44.20
N ILE A 327 -10.10 -7.00 42.91
CA ILE A 327 -10.36 -6.04 41.81
C ILE A 327 -11.71 -5.33 42.03
N ALA A 328 -12.73 -6.07 42.49
CA ALA A 328 -14.03 -5.51 42.83
C ALA A 328 -13.95 -4.52 44.02
N ALA A 329 -13.18 -4.83 45.07
CA ALA A 329 -12.96 -3.93 46.20
C ALA A 329 -12.23 -2.63 45.80
N LYS A 330 -11.21 -2.71 44.92
CA LYS A 330 -10.37 -1.55 44.55
C LYS A 330 -11.06 -0.49 43.68
N LEU A 331 -12.13 -0.86 42.96
CA LEU A 331 -13.00 0.08 42.24
C LEU A 331 -13.76 1.06 43.17
N LYS A 332 -13.92 0.72 44.46
CA LYS A 332 -14.56 1.59 45.48
C LYS A 332 -13.65 2.75 45.91
N LEU A 333 -12.39 2.48 46.27
CA LEU A 333 -11.47 3.53 46.78
C LEU A 333 -11.25 4.67 45.78
N ARG A 334 -11.13 4.37 44.48
CA ARG A 334 -10.88 5.39 43.43
C ARG A 334 -12.05 6.36 43.21
N LYS A 335 -13.27 6.02 43.66
CA LYS A 335 -14.43 6.94 43.69
C LYS A 335 -14.56 7.71 45.00
N ALA A 336 -14.25 7.10 46.14
CA ALA A 336 -14.27 7.77 47.44
C ALA A 336 -13.24 8.92 47.50
N LEU A 337 -12.00 8.66 47.08
CA LEU A 337 -10.90 9.64 47.04
C LEU A 337 -11.10 10.82 46.06
N LYS A 338 -12.09 10.75 45.15
CA LYS A 338 -12.45 11.88 44.28
C LYS A 338 -13.58 12.77 44.82
N ARG A 339 -14.19 12.42 45.96
CA ARG A 339 -15.30 13.19 46.55
C ARG A 339 -14.93 13.94 47.84
N HIS A 340 -13.81 13.62 48.47
CA HIS A 340 -13.36 14.29 49.69
C HIS A 340 -11.95 14.89 49.53
N HIS A 341 -11.84 16.16 49.94
CA HIS A 341 -10.64 17.00 50.08
C HIS A 341 -10.01 17.64 48.84
N GLY A 342 -10.38 18.90 48.64
CA GLY A 342 -9.37 19.94 48.52
C GLY A 342 -8.90 20.40 49.92
N TRP A 343 -7.59 20.57 50.05
CA TRP A 343 -6.82 21.37 51.04
C TRP A 343 -6.91 21.06 52.57
N GLN A 344 -5.71 21.05 53.15
CA GLN A 344 -5.35 21.26 54.57
C GLN A 344 -5.90 20.31 55.66
N LEU A 345 -5.08 19.34 56.07
CA LEU A 345 -4.50 19.41 57.43
C LEU A 345 -3.03 18.93 57.42
N GLN A 346 -2.28 19.44 58.40
CA GLN A 346 -0.82 19.43 58.47
C GLN A 346 -0.27 18.19 59.22
N ARG A 347 1.05 17.96 59.08
CA ARG A 347 1.97 17.39 60.10
C ARG A 347 1.29 16.99 61.42
N ASN A 348 1.24 15.69 61.69
CA ASN A 348 1.42 15.09 63.03
C ASN A 348 1.23 13.58 62.89
N LEU A 349 2.32 12.85 62.64
CA LEU A 349 2.49 11.43 63.01
C LEU A 349 3.96 10.95 62.90
N ASP A 350 4.91 11.81 62.51
CA ASP A 350 6.35 11.63 62.78
C ASP A 350 6.71 12.06 64.21
N ALA A 351 6.05 11.49 65.23
CA ALA A 351 6.31 11.83 66.64
C ALA A 351 5.80 10.79 67.66
N ARG A 352 6.31 9.55 67.60
CA ARG A 352 6.66 8.66 68.74
C ARG A 352 6.85 7.21 68.26
N GLY A 353 7.95 6.59 68.65
CA GLY A 353 8.17 5.16 68.47
C GLY A 353 7.67 4.32 69.65
N ASN A 354 7.91 3.01 69.50
CA ASN A 354 7.67 1.89 70.43
C ASN A 354 6.23 1.45 70.73
N ASP A 355 5.96 0.23 70.23
CA ASP A 355 5.49 -0.96 70.95
C ASP A 355 4.09 -1.04 71.61
N ASN A 356 3.56 -2.26 71.48
CA ASN A 356 2.39 -2.86 72.12
C ASN A 356 1.01 -2.48 71.57
N VAL A 357 0.42 -3.40 70.80
CA VAL A 357 -0.68 -4.29 71.26
C VAL A 357 -0.81 -5.45 70.25
N PRO A 358 -1.20 -6.69 70.68
CA PRO A 358 -0.66 -7.91 70.06
C PRO A 358 -1.62 -8.65 69.10
N ASP A 359 -1.08 -9.74 68.53
CA ASP A 359 -1.75 -10.71 67.66
C ASP A 359 -3.06 -11.30 68.19
N CYS A 360 -3.94 -11.62 67.24
CA CYS A 360 -4.97 -12.64 67.37
C CYS A 360 -4.99 -13.50 66.10
N LEU A 361 -3.88 -14.22 65.83
CA LEU A 361 -3.76 -15.17 64.73
C LEU A 361 -3.05 -16.47 65.15
N GLU A 362 -3.46 -17.05 66.27
CA GLU A 362 -3.11 -18.43 66.58
C GLU A 362 -4.27 -19.19 67.26
N ALA A 363 -4.94 -20.03 66.46
CA ALA A 363 -5.77 -21.13 66.93
C ALA A 363 -5.81 -22.23 65.86
N ALA A 364 -5.55 -23.48 66.27
CA ALA A 364 -5.58 -24.70 65.46
C ALA A 364 -4.45 -24.89 64.41
N SER A 365 -3.23 -25.09 64.91
CA SER A 365 -2.35 -26.16 64.38
C SER A 365 -2.42 -27.41 65.27
N LEU A 366 -1.86 -28.54 64.81
CA LEU A 366 -1.65 -29.84 65.51
C LEU A 366 -2.89 -30.74 65.65
N THR A 367 -2.94 -31.89 64.96
CA THR A 367 -2.13 -33.10 65.23
C THR A 367 -1.59 -33.69 63.91
N GLU A 368 -0.30 -33.62 63.61
CA GLU A 368 0.84 -34.39 64.17
C GLU A 368 0.85 -35.89 63.78
N LYS A 369 1.68 -36.27 62.79
CA LYS A 369 2.89 -37.08 63.03
C LYS A 369 3.85 -37.24 61.85
N ARG A 370 5.14 -37.16 62.18
CA ARG A 370 6.33 -37.39 61.34
C ARG A 370 6.33 -38.79 60.69
N SER A 371 6.84 -38.94 59.47
CA SER A 371 8.27 -39.27 59.22
C SER A 371 8.54 -40.00 57.89
N HIS A 372 9.83 -39.94 57.49
CA HIS A 372 10.58 -40.84 56.60
C HIS A 372 10.69 -40.57 55.09
N TRP A 373 11.85 -41.02 54.60
CA TRP A 373 12.52 -40.73 53.33
C TRP A 373 12.19 -41.74 52.21
N ASN A 374 12.47 -41.30 50.97
CA ASN A 374 12.92 -42.07 49.79
C ASN A 374 12.19 -43.36 49.37
N MET A 375 11.73 -43.34 48.11
CA MET A 375 11.90 -44.44 47.14
C MET A 375 11.84 -43.82 45.74
N HIS A 376 12.88 -43.87 44.91
CA HIS A 376 13.32 -45.05 44.13
C HIS A 376 12.15 -45.84 43.55
N LEU A 377 11.93 -45.69 42.24
CA LEU A 377 11.27 -46.69 41.41
C LEU A 377 12.34 -47.38 40.56
N ALA A 378 12.82 -48.51 41.09
CA ALA A 378 13.38 -49.55 40.25
C ALA A 378 12.23 -50.32 39.59
N TYR A 379 12.42 -50.77 38.35
CA TYR A 379 11.66 -51.88 37.79
C TYR A 379 12.20 -53.17 38.40
N ASP A 380 11.35 -54.03 38.97
CA ASP A 380 11.33 -55.46 38.62
C ASP A 380 10.00 -56.14 39.03
N SER A 381 9.90 -57.46 38.80
CA SER A 381 8.70 -58.11 38.24
C SER A 381 8.10 -59.26 39.08
N GLY A 382 6.87 -59.67 38.75
CA GLY A 382 6.27 -60.98 39.05
C GLY A 382 5.30 -61.04 40.26
N GLY A 383 4.25 -61.88 40.28
CA GLY A 383 3.76 -62.80 39.23
C GLY A 383 2.59 -63.70 39.72
N GLU A 384 2.20 -64.68 38.87
CA GLU A 384 1.15 -65.72 39.01
C GLU A 384 -0.27 -65.37 38.49
N MET A 385 -1.02 -66.24 37.79
CA MET A 385 -0.84 -67.67 37.48
C MET A 385 -1.54 -68.07 36.14
N ALA A 386 -1.02 -69.09 35.42
CA ALA A 386 -1.73 -70.12 34.61
C ALA A 386 -1.11 -70.49 33.23
N ASN A 387 -0.57 -71.72 33.18
CA ASN A 387 -0.57 -72.72 32.08
C ASN A 387 0.32 -72.58 30.80
N THR A 388 1.40 -73.39 30.79
CA THR A 388 1.83 -74.40 29.74
C THR A 388 1.89 -74.01 28.25
N SER A 389 2.91 -74.35 27.45
CA SER A 389 4.05 -75.30 27.58
C SER A 389 5.14 -75.09 26.50
N SER A 390 6.39 -75.47 26.82
CA SER A 390 7.55 -75.96 25.99
C SER A 390 7.57 -75.78 24.43
N ASP A 391 8.67 -75.46 23.73
CA ASP A 391 10.02 -76.08 23.74
C ASP A 391 11.14 -75.32 22.95
N THR A 392 12.37 -75.36 23.49
CA THR A 392 13.75 -75.46 22.88
C THR A 392 14.35 -74.59 21.74
N LEU A 393 15.57 -74.06 22.03
CA LEU A 393 16.84 -73.98 21.23
C LEU A 393 16.93 -73.01 20.01
N ASP A 394 18.05 -72.33 19.65
CA ASP A 394 19.45 -72.30 20.18
C ASP A 394 20.20 -70.94 19.89
N SER A 395 21.45 -70.80 20.36
CA SER A 395 22.43 -69.67 20.32
C SER A 395 23.00 -69.29 18.91
N SER A 396 23.85 -68.28 18.63
CA SER A 396 25.02 -67.61 19.29
C SER A 396 25.43 -66.33 18.50
N THR A 397 25.72 -65.12 19.06
CA THR A 397 26.98 -64.53 19.64
C THR A 397 28.21 -64.40 18.66
N VAL A 398 29.14 -63.42 18.66
CA VAL A 398 29.43 -62.16 19.45
C VAL A 398 30.54 -61.26 18.80
N GLN A 399 30.85 -60.09 19.44
CA GLN A 399 32.06 -59.20 19.39
C GLN A 399 32.12 -58.02 18.36
N GLU A 400 32.68 -56.81 18.60
CA GLU A 400 32.99 -56.00 19.83
C GLU A 400 33.34 -54.49 19.53
N LYS A 401 33.98 -53.74 20.47
CA LYS A 401 34.37 -52.29 20.46
C LYS A 401 35.59 -52.05 21.43
N PRO A 402 36.05 -50.81 21.80
CA PRO A 402 36.62 -49.63 21.09
C PRO A 402 37.95 -49.10 21.75
N VAL A 403 38.35 -47.81 21.59
CA VAL A 403 39.02 -46.83 22.55
C VAL A 403 39.93 -45.76 21.84
N VAL A 404 40.39 -44.69 22.55
CA VAL A 404 40.76 -43.32 22.09
C VAL A 404 42.21 -42.87 22.54
N PRO A 405 42.61 -41.57 22.76
CA PRO A 405 43.10 -40.45 21.88
C PRO A 405 44.59 -39.95 22.10
N GLY A 406 45.11 -38.97 21.30
CA GLY A 406 46.17 -38.00 21.78
C GLY A 406 47.16 -37.26 20.84
N HIS A 407 47.11 -35.90 20.82
CA HIS A 407 48.15 -34.82 20.76
C HIS A 407 49.39 -34.68 19.79
N ILE A 408 49.45 -33.53 19.07
CA ILE A 408 50.51 -32.44 18.97
C ILE A 408 51.81 -32.50 18.08
N ILE A 409 51.83 -31.58 17.07
CA ILE A 409 52.87 -30.60 16.55
C ILE A 409 54.19 -31.01 15.81
N SER A 410 54.44 -30.30 14.67
CA SER A 410 55.71 -30.01 13.93
C SER A 410 56.43 -31.17 13.17
N GLU A 411 57.16 -30.99 12.04
CA GLU A 411 57.41 -29.85 11.12
C GLU A 411 57.91 -30.36 9.73
N ILE A 412 58.01 -29.46 8.72
CA ILE A 412 58.81 -29.58 7.46
C ILE A 412 58.35 -30.59 6.36
N SER A 413 57.62 -30.02 5.39
CA SER A 413 57.90 -29.94 3.94
C SER A 413 58.34 -31.16 3.07
N SER A 414 57.69 -31.21 1.90
CA SER A 414 58.16 -31.62 0.55
C SER A 414 57.77 -33.00 -0.02
N HIS A 415 57.23 -32.94 -1.25
CA HIS A 415 56.80 -34.03 -2.15
C HIS A 415 55.63 -34.90 -1.62
N VAL A 416 54.54 -35.15 -2.36
CA VAL A 416 54.39 -35.32 -3.81
C VAL A 416 53.16 -34.59 -4.37
N GLN A 417 53.29 -33.96 -5.55
CA GLN A 417 52.18 -33.53 -6.40
C GLN A 417 51.98 -34.54 -7.55
N LYS A 418 50.75 -34.60 -8.10
CA LYS A 418 50.23 -35.52 -9.15
C LYS A 418 50.04 -36.95 -8.60
N GLU A 419 48.85 -37.55 -8.60
CA GLU A 419 47.86 -37.64 -9.68
C GLU A 419 46.42 -37.70 -9.14
N GLU A 420 45.69 -36.58 -9.16
CA GLU A 420 44.23 -36.59 -8.94
C GLU A 420 43.56 -35.41 -9.67
N SER A 421 43.78 -35.33 -10.99
CA SER A 421 43.26 -34.24 -11.83
C SER A 421 42.76 -34.72 -13.20
N ALA A 422 41.85 -35.70 -13.18
CA ALA A 422 40.96 -36.03 -14.28
C ALA A 422 39.62 -36.56 -13.71
N VAL A 423 38.55 -36.54 -14.52
CA VAL A 423 37.22 -37.14 -14.23
C VAL A 423 36.24 -36.36 -13.33
N SER A 424 36.57 -35.20 -12.74
CA SER A 424 35.58 -34.30 -12.07
C SER A 424 35.56 -32.83 -12.54
N LYS A 425 35.85 -32.58 -13.82
CA LYS A 425 35.59 -31.29 -14.49
C LYS A 425 34.96 -31.51 -15.86
N ARG A 426 33.62 -31.61 -15.92
CA ARG A 426 32.78 -31.42 -17.13
C ARG A 426 31.27 -31.40 -16.80
N ARG A 427 30.85 -30.41 -16.02
CA ARG A 427 29.54 -29.77 -16.19
C ARG A 427 29.83 -28.30 -16.47
N SER A 428 29.53 -27.85 -17.69
CA SER A 428 29.68 -26.45 -18.08
C SER A 428 28.51 -25.66 -17.54
N ASN A 429 28.78 -24.61 -16.75
CA ASN A 429 27.78 -23.60 -16.43
C ASN A 429 27.50 -22.80 -17.72
N ASN A 430 26.53 -23.26 -18.51
CA ASN A 430 26.04 -22.53 -19.68
C ASN A 430 24.99 -21.49 -19.25
N GLU A 431 25.42 -20.50 -18.45
CA GLU A 431 24.67 -19.24 -18.39
C GLU A 431 24.80 -18.54 -19.75
N PRO A 432 23.70 -17.97 -20.31
CA PRO A 432 23.78 -17.27 -21.58
C PRO A 432 24.68 -16.04 -21.45
N SER A 433 25.45 -15.75 -22.50
CA SER A 433 26.24 -14.52 -22.57
C SER A 433 25.32 -13.31 -22.71
N LEU A 434 25.82 -12.13 -22.31
CA LEU A 434 25.09 -10.87 -22.45
C LEU A 434 25.94 -9.87 -23.22
N CYS A 435 25.43 -9.35 -24.32
CA CYS A 435 26.08 -8.27 -25.06
C CYS A 435 25.22 -7.00 -25.03
N ILE A 436 25.81 -5.89 -24.59
CA ILE A 436 25.14 -4.59 -24.51
C ILE A 436 25.82 -3.63 -25.49
N ALA A 437 25.11 -3.22 -26.55
CA ALA A 437 25.58 -2.20 -27.47
C ALA A 437 25.05 -0.81 -27.08
N VAL A 438 25.95 0.14 -26.86
CA VAL A 438 25.61 1.57 -26.75
C VAL A 438 25.82 2.22 -28.11
N ILE A 439 24.72 2.36 -28.86
CA ILE A 439 24.70 3.03 -30.16
C ILE A 439 24.72 4.55 -29.93
N GLY A 440 25.71 5.24 -30.51
CA GLY A 440 25.99 6.64 -30.18
C GLY A 440 27.00 6.82 -29.03
N ALA A 441 27.82 5.81 -28.75
CA ALA A 441 28.73 5.74 -27.58
C ALA A 441 29.60 6.98 -27.28
N THR A 442 29.97 7.77 -28.30
CA THR A 442 30.77 9.00 -28.13
C THR A 442 29.94 10.23 -27.78
N GLY A 443 28.61 10.11 -27.70
CA GLY A 443 27.68 11.16 -27.32
C GLY A 443 27.84 11.58 -25.85
N GLU A 444 27.14 12.63 -25.45
CA GLU A 444 27.17 13.15 -24.08
C GLU A 444 26.46 12.19 -23.11
N LEU A 445 25.17 11.95 -23.33
CA LEU A 445 24.33 11.03 -22.55
C LEU A 445 24.99 9.65 -22.33
N ALA A 446 25.57 9.08 -23.39
CA ALA A 446 26.26 7.79 -23.30
C ALA A 446 27.41 7.83 -22.28
N ARG A 447 28.25 8.88 -22.34
CA ARG A 447 29.43 9.04 -21.50
C ARG A 447 29.12 9.48 -20.07
N THR A 448 28.07 10.27 -19.84
CA THR A 448 27.75 10.86 -18.53
C THR A 448 26.69 10.09 -17.74
N LYS A 449 25.87 9.26 -18.40
CA LYS A 449 24.81 8.45 -17.75
C LYS A 449 24.90 6.97 -18.07
N VAL A 450 24.88 6.57 -19.36
CA VAL A 450 24.72 5.15 -19.73
C VAL A 450 25.93 4.30 -19.34
N PHE A 451 27.16 4.69 -19.70
CA PHE A 451 28.36 3.94 -19.31
C PHE A 451 28.61 3.93 -17.79
N PRO A 452 28.45 5.06 -17.06
CA PRO A 452 28.47 5.06 -15.59
C PRO A 452 27.44 4.10 -14.97
N ALA A 453 26.20 4.07 -15.47
CA ALA A 453 25.17 3.19 -14.95
C ALA A 453 25.46 1.70 -15.23
N LEU A 454 25.95 1.37 -16.43
CA LEU A 454 26.42 0.01 -16.75
C LEU A 454 27.61 -0.42 -15.88
N PHE A 455 28.50 0.51 -15.52
CA PHE A 455 29.58 0.25 -14.57
C PHE A 455 29.06 0.03 -13.15
N ALA A 456 28.07 0.82 -12.69
CA ALA A 456 27.43 0.64 -11.40
C ALA A 456 26.80 -0.75 -11.25
N LEU A 457 26.03 -1.19 -12.25
CA LEU A 457 25.48 -2.55 -12.30
C LEU A 457 26.58 -3.62 -12.38
N TYR A 458 27.70 -3.37 -13.05
CA TYR A 458 28.84 -4.30 -13.09
C TYR A 458 29.50 -4.45 -11.72
N TYR A 459 29.91 -3.36 -11.09
CA TYR A 459 30.69 -3.44 -9.85
C TYR A 459 29.85 -3.89 -8.65
N SER A 460 28.54 -3.65 -8.70
CA SER A 460 27.55 -4.13 -7.73
C SER A 460 27.12 -5.59 -7.95
N GLY A 461 27.56 -6.22 -9.06
CA GLY A 461 27.34 -7.64 -9.33
C GLY A 461 26.00 -8.01 -9.99
N PHE A 462 25.24 -7.02 -10.49
CA PHE A 462 23.99 -7.24 -11.21
C PHE A 462 24.21 -7.65 -12.69
N LEU A 463 25.38 -7.38 -13.27
CA LEU A 463 25.72 -7.91 -14.61
C LEU A 463 26.31 -9.33 -14.53
N PRO A 464 25.94 -10.24 -15.46
CA PRO A 464 26.51 -11.58 -15.51
C PRO A 464 28.01 -11.55 -15.84
N ARG A 465 28.75 -12.54 -15.32
CA ARG A 465 30.21 -12.64 -15.51
C ARG A 465 30.65 -12.65 -16.98
N ASN A 466 29.81 -13.21 -17.85
CA ASN A 466 30.04 -13.25 -19.29
C ASN A 466 29.31 -12.11 -20.04
N VAL A 467 29.52 -10.87 -19.57
CA VAL A 467 29.07 -9.64 -20.24
C VAL A 467 30.15 -9.07 -21.17
N GLY A 468 29.73 -8.59 -22.33
CA GLY A 468 30.51 -7.76 -23.25
C GLY A 468 29.79 -6.43 -23.55
N ILE A 469 30.50 -5.32 -23.42
CA ILE A 469 29.97 -3.96 -23.66
C ILE A 469 30.54 -3.43 -24.97
N PHE A 470 29.70 -2.91 -25.88
CA PHE A 470 30.09 -2.49 -27.22
C PHE A 470 29.69 -1.04 -27.47
N GLY A 471 30.65 -0.13 -27.52
CA GLY A 471 30.40 1.23 -27.99
C GLY A 471 30.39 1.28 -29.52
N TYR A 472 29.30 1.77 -30.11
CA TYR A 472 29.14 1.88 -31.57
C TYR A 472 28.96 3.35 -31.96
N SER A 473 29.81 3.88 -32.85
CA SER A 473 29.69 5.27 -33.33
C SER A 473 30.34 5.48 -34.70
N ARG A 474 30.11 6.65 -35.32
CA ARG A 474 30.74 7.04 -36.60
C ARG A 474 32.15 7.62 -36.47
N LYS A 475 32.66 7.82 -35.23
CA LYS A 475 33.98 8.41 -34.99
C LYS A 475 35.04 7.31 -34.96
N LYS A 476 35.97 7.29 -35.91
CA LYS A 476 37.06 6.31 -35.93
C LYS A 476 37.87 6.34 -34.63
N LEU A 477 37.79 5.27 -33.86
CA LEU A 477 38.45 5.05 -32.56
C LEU A 477 38.90 3.57 -32.47
N THR A 478 39.76 3.27 -31.51
CA THR A 478 40.08 1.89 -31.09
C THR A 478 39.31 1.54 -29.81
N ASP A 479 39.37 0.26 -29.39
CA ASP A 479 38.83 -0.18 -28.10
C ASP A 479 39.42 0.66 -26.94
N GLU A 480 40.74 0.91 -26.95
CA GLU A 480 41.44 1.75 -25.98
C GLU A 480 40.99 3.22 -26.07
N GLY A 481 40.77 3.73 -27.27
CA GLY A 481 40.26 5.08 -27.49
C GLY A 481 38.86 5.31 -26.94
N LEU A 482 37.99 4.29 -26.92
CA LEU A 482 36.71 4.35 -26.21
C LEU A 482 36.92 4.28 -24.69
N ARG A 483 37.74 3.33 -24.20
CA ARG A 483 37.99 3.14 -22.76
C ARG A 483 38.44 4.45 -22.09
N SER A 484 39.46 5.11 -22.62
CA SER A 484 39.95 6.39 -22.07
C SER A 484 38.96 7.56 -22.18
N ILE A 485 37.94 7.46 -23.05
CA ILE A 485 36.87 8.48 -23.15
C ILE A 485 35.80 8.30 -22.07
N ILE A 486 35.53 7.06 -21.64
CA ILE A 486 34.49 6.76 -20.65
C ILE A 486 35.05 6.72 -19.22
N GLU A 487 36.29 6.26 -19.05
CA GLU A 487 37.00 6.06 -17.77
C GLU A 487 36.88 7.27 -16.82
N ALA A 488 37.04 8.50 -17.34
CA ALA A 488 36.96 9.73 -16.55
C ALA A 488 35.58 10.00 -15.88
N ASN A 489 34.51 9.31 -16.32
CA ASN A 489 33.16 9.46 -15.77
C ASN A 489 32.71 8.23 -14.96
N LEU A 490 33.49 7.14 -14.96
CA LEU A 490 33.17 5.93 -14.20
C LEU A 490 33.56 6.16 -12.73
N THR A 491 32.57 6.16 -11.83
CA THR A 491 32.76 6.50 -10.41
C THR A 491 32.28 5.37 -9.52
N CYS A 492 33.09 5.05 -8.50
CA CYS A 492 32.75 4.12 -7.42
C CYS A 492 31.99 4.91 -6.36
N ARG A 493 30.66 4.75 -6.29
CA ARG A 493 29.82 5.54 -5.37
C ARG A 493 29.30 4.68 -4.21
N VAL A 494 28.60 3.60 -4.57
CA VAL A 494 27.88 2.72 -3.65
C VAL A 494 28.81 1.86 -2.79
N ASP A 495 30.05 1.63 -3.25
CA ASP A 495 30.95 0.61 -2.70
C ASP A 495 32.22 1.22 -2.08
N HIS A 496 32.23 1.38 -0.75
CA HIS A 496 33.45 1.63 0.04
C HIS A 496 34.28 0.35 0.26
N HIS A 497 33.89 -0.80 -0.31
CA HIS A 497 34.71 -2.01 -0.23
C HIS A 497 35.99 -1.88 -1.05
N GLU A 498 37.01 -2.59 -0.58
CA GLU A 498 38.27 -2.79 -1.28
C GLU A 498 38.03 -3.36 -2.68
N ASN A 499 38.85 -2.93 -3.65
CA ASN A 499 38.93 -3.44 -5.03
C ASN A 499 38.04 -2.83 -6.13
N CYS A 500 37.55 -1.59 -6.01
CA CYS A 500 36.84 -0.94 -7.13
C CYS A 500 37.72 -0.69 -8.37
N ASP A 501 39.00 -0.33 -8.19
CA ASP A 501 39.94 -0.09 -9.32
C ASP A 501 40.12 -1.35 -10.19
N ASP A 502 40.22 -2.53 -9.57
CA ASP A 502 40.25 -3.81 -10.27
C ASP A 502 38.95 -4.07 -11.05
N LYS A 503 37.78 -3.82 -10.42
CA LYS A 503 36.47 -3.96 -11.09
C LYS A 503 36.35 -3.01 -12.28
N LEU A 504 36.88 -1.78 -12.17
CA LEU A 504 36.97 -0.80 -13.27
C LEU A 504 37.86 -1.32 -14.40
N ILE A 505 39.06 -1.82 -14.09
CA ILE A 505 39.99 -2.39 -15.06
C ILE A 505 39.35 -3.61 -15.77
N GLU A 506 38.63 -4.48 -15.06
CA GLU A 506 37.90 -5.60 -15.66
C GLU A 506 36.73 -5.15 -16.56
N PHE A 507 35.94 -4.18 -16.13
CA PHE A 507 34.85 -3.60 -16.92
C PHE A 507 35.37 -2.98 -18.23
N LEU A 508 36.46 -2.23 -18.15
CA LEU A 508 37.11 -1.65 -19.33
C LEU A 508 37.65 -2.73 -20.26
N LYS A 509 38.26 -3.82 -19.76
CA LYS A 509 38.69 -4.99 -20.57
C LYS A 509 37.53 -5.67 -21.30
N LYS A 510 36.32 -5.66 -20.72
CA LYS A 510 35.07 -6.16 -21.31
C LYS A 510 34.37 -5.16 -22.24
N THR A 511 34.92 -3.95 -22.37
CA THR A 511 34.41 -2.90 -23.24
C THR A 511 35.19 -2.86 -24.55
N TYR A 512 34.45 -2.85 -25.67
CA TYR A 512 34.94 -2.89 -27.05
C TYR A 512 34.33 -1.73 -27.85
N TYR A 513 34.97 -1.37 -28.96
CA TYR A 513 34.51 -0.34 -29.88
C TYR A 513 34.22 -0.91 -31.28
N VAL A 514 33.19 -0.37 -31.95
CA VAL A 514 32.85 -0.71 -33.34
C VAL A 514 32.61 0.57 -34.15
N ASP A 515 33.37 0.72 -35.25
CA ASP A 515 33.15 1.79 -36.23
C ASP A 515 31.89 1.50 -37.07
N ALA A 516 30.89 2.35 -36.90
CA ALA A 516 29.64 2.36 -37.66
C ALA A 516 29.86 2.60 -39.16
N GLY A 517 30.93 3.30 -39.54
CA GLY A 517 31.16 3.72 -40.92
C GLY A 517 30.09 4.71 -41.42
N HIS A 518 29.86 4.69 -42.74
CA HIS A 518 28.88 5.57 -43.40
C HIS A 518 27.56 4.86 -43.74
N ASP A 519 27.58 3.53 -43.90
CA ASP A 519 26.39 2.70 -44.11
C ASP A 519 26.05 1.93 -42.82
N ASN A 520 24.86 2.17 -42.29
CA ASN A 520 24.36 1.49 -41.09
C ASN A 520 24.14 0.00 -41.32
N GLN A 521 23.81 -0.46 -42.53
CA GLN A 521 23.60 -1.89 -42.81
C GLN A 521 24.92 -2.67 -42.65
N GLU A 522 25.99 -2.20 -43.27
CA GLU A 522 27.33 -2.78 -43.09
C GLU A 522 27.82 -2.64 -41.65
N GLY A 523 27.55 -1.49 -41.01
CA GLY A 523 27.89 -1.24 -39.61
C GLY A 523 27.26 -2.25 -38.65
N MET A 524 25.97 -2.55 -38.82
CA MET A 524 25.27 -3.55 -38.01
C MET A 524 25.77 -4.98 -38.26
N VAL A 525 26.17 -5.32 -39.50
CA VAL A 525 26.83 -6.60 -39.78
C VAL A 525 28.20 -6.69 -39.10
N ARG A 526 28.98 -5.61 -39.06
CA ARG A 526 30.25 -5.57 -38.30
C ARG A 526 30.03 -5.70 -36.80
N LEU A 527 29.03 -5.02 -36.25
CA LEU A 527 28.64 -5.13 -34.84
C LEU A 527 28.25 -6.58 -34.48
N ASN A 528 27.40 -7.20 -35.29
CA ASN A 528 26.97 -8.59 -35.12
C ASN A 528 28.16 -9.57 -35.14
N SER A 529 29.08 -9.41 -36.08
CA SER A 529 30.29 -10.24 -36.18
C SER A 529 31.17 -10.09 -34.94
N ARG A 530 31.37 -8.85 -34.45
CA ARG A 530 32.17 -8.55 -33.27
C ARG A 530 31.52 -9.06 -31.97
N MET A 531 30.19 -8.96 -31.83
CA MET A 531 29.45 -9.57 -30.72
C MET A 531 29.57 -11.10 -30.73
N SER A 532 29.28 -11.74 -31.87
CA SER A 532 29.30 -13.20 -32.00
C SER A 532 30.68 -13.82 -31.67
N GLN A 533 31.77 -13.08 -31.92
CA GLN A 533 33.14 -13.49 -31.53
C GLN A 533 33.33 -13.57 -30.00
N ILE A 534 32.66 -12.71 -29.23
CA ILE A 534 32.74 -12.66 -27.76
C ILE A 534 31.74 -13.62 -27.11
N GLU A 535 30.55 -13.76 -27.70
CA GLU A 535 29.48 -14.65 -27.23
C GLU A 535 29.84 -16.14 -27.32
N GLY A 536 30.63 -16.51 -28.34
CA GLY A 536 31.05 -17.89 -28.58
C GLY A 536 29.96 -18.76 -29.21
N ILE A 537 29.78 -19.98 -28.69
CA ILE A 537 28.89 -21.02 -29.24
C ILE A 537 27.58 -21.13 -28.41
N GLY A 538 27.47 -20.41 -27.29
CA GLY A 538 26.30 -20.42 -26.42
C GLY A 538 25.17 -19.52 -26.89
N ALA A 539 23.99 -19.66 -26.28
CA ALA A 539 22.94 -18.66 -26.40
C ALA A 539 23.41 -17.32 -25.81
N ALA A 540 23.04 -16.22 -26.44
CA ALA A 540 23.49 -14.87 -26.15
C ALA A 540 22.30 -13.90 -26.15
N ASN A 541 22.11 -13.20 -25.05
CA ASN A 541 21.12 -12.14 -24.93
C ASN A 541 21.73 -10.81 -25.36
N ARG A 542 20.97 -9.97 -26.08
CA ARG A 542 21.46 -8.68 -26.60
C ARG A 542 20.58 -7.51 -26.18
N ILE A 543 21.20 -6.49 -25.60
CA ILE A 543 20.59 -5.17 -25.35
C ILE A 543 21.19 -4.15 -26.32
N PHE A 544 20.34 -3.33 -26.94
CA PHE A 544 20.76 -2.24 -27.81
C PHE A 544 20.25 -0.91 -27.26
N TYR A 545 21.14 -0.08 -26.72
CA TYR A 545 20.84 1.26 -26.23
C TYR A 545 21.02 2.29 -27.35
N LEU A 546 19.94 2.95 -27.76
CA LEU A 546 19.99 3.94 -28.85
C LEU A 546 20.13 5.35 -28.29
N ALA A 547 21.35 5.71 -27.88
CA ALA A 547 21.74 7.07 -27.49
C ALA A 547 22.02 7.94 -28.74
N VAL A 548 21.03 8.01 -29.64
CA VAL A 548 21.08 8.74 -30.92
C VAL A 548 19.96 9.79 -30.99
N PRO A 549 20.15 10.91 -31.71
CA PRO A 549 19.08 11.89 -31.91
C PRO A 549 17.91 11.27 -32.69
N GLN A 550 16.70 11.74 -32.43
CA GLN A 550 15.46 11.12 -32.90
C GLN A 550 15.38 11.02 -34.44
N GLU A 551 15.99 11.96 -35.15
CA GLU A 551 16.05 11.97 -36.62
C GLU A 551 16.80 10.76 -37.18
N ALA A 552 17.78 10.22 -36.43
CA ALA A 552 18.56 9.05 -36.79
C ALA A 552 18.00 7.73 -36.21
N LEU A 553 16.91 7.78 -35.44
CA LEU A 553 16.39 6.62 -34.69
C LEU A 553 16.03 5.44 -35.63
N LEU A 554 15.22 5.71 -36.66
CA LEU A 554 14.79 4.67 -37.60
C LEU A 554 15.91 4.21 -38.54
N ASP A 555 16.77 5.14 -38.98
CA ASP A 555 17.94 4.86 -39.82
C ASP A 555 18.94 3.90 -39.15
N VAL A 556 18.93 3.85 -37.81
CA VAL A 556 19.74 2.92 -37.00
C VAL A 556 18.93 1.68 -36.63
N ALA A 557 17.70 1.82 -36.15
CA ALA A 557 16.91 0.71 -35.61
C ALA A 557 16.50 -0.32 -36.67
N LEU A 558 16.19 0.10 -37.90
CA LEU A 558 15.76 -0.83 -38.96
C LEU A 558 16.92 -1.72 -39.45
N PRO A 559 18.11 -1.19 -39.80
CA PRO A 559 19.29 -2.04 -40.08
C PRO A 559 19.73 -2.90 -38.90
N LEU A 560 19.54 -2.44 -37.66
CA LEU A 560 19.86 -3.19 -36.46
C LEU A 560 18.99 -4.44 -36.33
N ALA A 561 17.70 -4.33 -36.60
CA ALA A 561 16.77 -5.46 -36.59
C ALA A 561 17.19 -6.54 -37.59
N ASP A 562 17.48 -6.14 -38.83
CA ASP A 562 17.79 -7.06 -39.93
C ASP A 562 19.24 -7.61 -39.84
N GLY A 563 20.19 -6.86 -39.26
CA GLY A 563 21.62 -7.16 -39.30
C GLY A 563 22.27 -7.61 -37.98
N ALA A 564 21.73 -7.23 -36.82
CA ALA A 564 22.42 -7.35 -35.52
C ALA A 564 21.65 -8.08 -34.39
N GLN A 565 20.39 -8.46 -34.57
CA GLN A 565 19.69 -9.29 -33.57
C GLN A 565 20.32 -10.70 -33.44
N THR A 566 20.42 -11.21 -32.22
CA THR A 566 20.70 -12.63 -31.96
C THR A 566 19.54 -13.51 -32.43
N LYS A 567 19.85 -14.74 -32.84
CA LYS A 567 18.87 -15.79 -33.15
C LYS A 567 18.77 -16.85 -32.04
N GLN A 568 19.58 -16.73 -31.00
CA GLN A 568 19.67 -17.68 -29.88
C GLN A 568 19.80 -16.89 -28.58
N GLY A 569 18.68 -16.68 -27.88
CA GLY A 569 18.56 -15.73 -26.77
C GLY A 569 17.50 -14.67 -27.07
N TRP A 570 17.36 -13.68 -26.21
CA TRP A 570 16.44 -12.55 -26.42
C TRP A 570 17.17 -11.31 -26.95
N ASN A 571 16.42 -10.42 -27.63
CA ASN A 571 16.88 -9.09 -28.02
C ASN A 571 15.97 -8.03 -27.39
N ARG A 572 16.55 -7.01 -26.76
CA ARG A 572 15.84 -5.83 -26.22
C ARG A 572 16.48 -4.55 -26.79
N ILE A 573 15.64 -3.58 -27.16
CA ILE A 573 16.04 -2.30 -27.73
C ILE A 573 15.51 -1.17 -26.85
N ILE A 574 16.44 -0.35 -26.34
CA ILE A 574 16.15 0.81 -25.50
C ILE A 574 16.15 2.05 -26.39
N ILE A 575 15.08 2.83 -26.34
CA ILE A 575 14.93 4.09 -27.07
C ILE A 575 14.65 5.25 -26.11
N GLU A 576 15.33 6.36 -26.34
CA GLU A 576 15.21 7.60 -25.58
C GLU A 576 14.03 8.45 -26.02
N LYS A 577 13.60 9.37 -25.14
CA LYS A 577 12.72 10.48 -25.53
C LYS A 577 13.46 11.46 -26.47
N PRO A 578 12.78 12.10 -27.45
CA PRO A 578 11.33 12.22 -27.59
C PRO A 578 10.68 11.09 -28.41
N PHE A 579 9.47 10.71 -28.01
CA PHE A 579 8.70 9.63 -28.65
C PHE A 579 7.82 10.15 -29.79
N GLY A 580 8.42 10.90 -30.71
CA GLY A 580 7.73 11.72 -31.71
C GLY A 580 7.41 13.13 -31.19
N PHE A 581 6.98 14.00 -32.10
CA PHE A 581 6.70 15.42 -31.83
C PHE A 581 5.20 15.77 -31.86
N THR A 582 4.39 14.83 -32.35
CA THR A 582 2.95 14.87 -32.55
C THR A 582 2.42 13.44 -32.52
N GLY A 583 1.14 13.24 -32.21
CA GLY A 583 0.54 11.89 -32.27
C GLY A 583 0.73 11.18 -33.63
N LEU A 584 0.73 11.92 -34.75
CA LEU A 584 0.97 11.33 -36.08
C LEU A 584 2.44 10.92 -36.30
N SER A 585 3.41 11.71 -35.84
CA SER A 585 4.83 11.35 -35.98
C SER A 585 5.20 10.20 -35.03
N SER A 586 4.67 10.23 -33.80
CA SER A 586 4.79 9.15 -32.82
C SER A 586 4.22 7.83 -33.33
N LEU A 587 3.02 7.86 -33.93
CA LEU A 587 2.39 6.70 -34.55
C LEU A 587 3.24 6.13 -35.69
N ARG A 588 3.80 6.98 -36.56
CA ARG A 588 4.68 6.55 -37.67
C ARG A 588 5.94 5.86 -37.17
N VAL A 589 6.65 6.46 -36.21
CA VAL A 589 7.85 5.86 -35.60
C VAL A 589 7.50 4.52 -34.95
N THR A 590 6.39 4.47 -34.21
CA THR A 590 5.90 3.25 -33.55
C THR A 590 5.56 2.15 -34.55
N GLN A 591 4.86 2.47 -35.64
CA GLN A 591 4.55 1.52 -36.72
C GLN A 591 5.81 1.00 -37.42
N SER A 592 6.80 1.87 -37.68
CA SER A 592 8.09 1.44 -38.24
C SER A 592 8.84 0.49 -37.31
N MET A 593 8.92 0.79 -36.02
CA MET A 593 9.53 -0.10 -35.02
C MET A 593 8.80 -1.45 -34.94
N LEU A 594 7.47 -1.45 -34.83
CA LEU A 594 6.66 -2.67 -34.77
C LEU A 594 6.63 -3.48 -36.07
N SER A 595 7.16 -2.95 -37.18
CA SER A 595 7.38 -3.72 -38.41
C SER A 595 8.66 -4.58 -38.39
N ARG A 596 9.44 -4.50 -37.30
CA ARG A 596 10.75 -5.15 -37.12
C ARG A 596 11.04 -5.66 -35.71
N PHE A 597 10.33 -5.19 -34.70
CA PHE A 597 10.47 -5.59 -33.30
C PHE A 597 9.09 -5.93 -32.71
N GLU A 598 9.03 -6.90 -31.83
CA GLU A 598 7.85 -7.15 -30.99
C GLU A 598 7.78 -6.14 -29.83
N GLU A 599 6.58 -5.79 -29.34
CA GLU A 599 6.41 -4.78 -28.28
C GLU A 599 7.25 -5.07 -27.02
N LYS A 600 7.30 -6.33 -26.59
CA LYS A 600 8.11 -6.80 -25.43
C LYS A 600 9.63 -6.60 -25.57
N GLN A 601 10.10 -6.27 -26.78
CA GLN A 601 11.50 -5.96 -27.05
C GLN A 601 11.79 -4.46 -26.92
N ILE A 602 10.77 -3.59 -26.93
CA ILE A 602 10.94 -2.13 -27.04
C ILE A 602 10.78 -1.47 -25.67
N TYR A 603 11.88 -0.89 -25.18
CA TYR A 603 11.96 -0.23 -23.87
C TYR A 603 12.07 1.27 -24.11
N ARG A 604 10.99 2.00 -23.82
CA ARG A 604 10.89 3.46 -24.02
C ARG A 604 11.22 4.18 -22.72
N ILE A 605 12.44 4.72 -22.60
CA ILE A 605 12.93 5.36 -21.38
C ILE A 605 12.38 6.78 -21.23
N ASP A 606 11.67 7.02 -20.13
CA ASP A 606 11.72 8.31 -19.47
C ASP A 606 12.44 8.14 -18.13
N HIS A 607 13.68 8.64 -18.05
CA HIS A 607 14.53 8.54 -16.87
C HIS A 607 13.87 9.07 -15.59
N LEU A 608 12.89 9.97 -15.66
CA LEU A 608 12.19 10.47 -14.47
C LEU A 608 11.20 9.47 -13.88
N LEU A 609 10.99 8.29 -14.51
CA LEU A 609 10.20 7.19 -13.96
C LEU A 609 11.04 6.20 -13.15
N GLY A 610 12.35 6.08 -13.42
CA GLY A 610 13.29 5.27 -12.64
C GLY A 610 13.69 5.93 -11.32
N LYS A 611 12.74 6.54 -10.62
CA LYS A 611 12.95 7.21 -9.34
C LYS A 611 12.28 6.41 -8.25
N ASP A 612 13.00 6.08 -7.18
CA ASP A 612 12.52 5.25 -6.07
C ASP A 612 11.16 5.71 -5.53
N LEU A 613 10.90 7.02 -5.47
CA LEU A 613 9.60 7.55 -5.02
C LEU A 613 8.47 7.43 -6.04
N ILE A 614 8.77 7.31 -7.34
CA ILE A 614 7.79 7.00 -8.38
C ILE A 614 7.44 5.51 -8.35
N GLU A 615 8.43 4.62 -8.17
CA GLU A 615 8.20 3.18 -8.00
C GLU A 615 7.38 2.91 -6.71
N ASN A 616 7.79 3.54 -5.60
CA ASN A 616 7.15 3.42 -4.29
C ASN A 616 5.70 3.94 -4.26
N LEU A 617 5.20 4.61 -5.31
CA LEU A 617 3.75 4.86 -5.48
C LEU A 617 2.94 3.57 -5.41
N THR A 618 3.42 2.49 -6.03
CA THR A 618 2.70 1.21 -6.07
C THR A 618 2.69 0.54 -4.69
N VAL A 619 3.83 0.54 -4.01
CA VAL A 619 4.03 0.01 -2.66
C VAL A 619 3.17 0.78 -1.63
N LEU A 620 3.22 2.11 -1.65
CA LEU A 620 2.40 2.97 -0.78
C LEU A 620 0.90 2.73 -0.95
N ARG A 621 0.44 2.43 -2.17
CA ARG A 621 -0.98 2.26 -2.47
C ARG A 621 -1.50 0.86 -2.18
N PHE A 622 -0.73 -0.17 -2.53
CA PHE A 622 -1.21 -1.56 -2.57
C PHE A 622 -0.64 -2.46 -1.47
N SER A 623 0.46 -2.07 -0.82
CA SER A 623 1.03 -2.78 0.35
C SER A 623 0.53 -2.25 1.70
N ASN A 624 -0.18 -1.11 1.71
CA ASN A 624 -0.52 -0.38 2.94
C ASN A 624 -2.04 -0.22 3.13
N LEU A 625 -2.61 -1.02 4.04
CA LEU A 625 -4.05 -1.00 4.39
C LEU A 625 -4.57 0.37 4.85
N VAL A 626 -3.69 1.23 5.39
CA VAL A 626 -4.06 2.58 5.84
C VAL A 626 -4.33 3.52 4.65
N PHE A 627 -3.63 3.34 3.53
CA PHE A 627 -3.71 4.25 2.37
C PHE A 627 -4.74 3.81 1.32
N GLU A 628 -4.97 2.51 1.11
CA GLU A 628 -5.89 2.02 0.06
C GLU A 628 -7.29 2.67 0.13
N PRO A 629 -7.99 2.70 1.29
CA PRO A 629 -9.33 3.27 1.36
C PRO A 629 -9.34 4.80 1.14
N LEU A 630 -8.25 5.46 1.54
CA LEU A 630 -8.05 6.91 1.39
C LEU A 630 -7.80 7.30 -0.07
N TRP A 631 -7.38 6.36 -0.93
CA TRP A 631 -7.02 6.61 -2.33
C TRP A 631 -8.24 6.73 -3.27
N SER A 632 -9.21 7.55 -2.89
CA SER A 632 -10.46 7.75 -3.62
C SER A 632 -10.99 9.17 -3.48
N ARG A 633 -11.83 9.61 -4.43
CA ARG A 633 -12.55 10.90 -4.41
C ARG A 633 -13.34 11.18 -3.14
N THR A 634 -13.69 10.15 -2.35
CA THR A 634 -14.36 10.28 -1.06
C THR A 634 -13.49 11.01 -0.05
N TYR A 635 -12.18 10.78 -0.08
CA TYR A 635 -11.22 11.34 0.89
C TYR A 635 -10.26 12.34 0.25
N ILE A 636 -9.88 12.17 -1.02
CA ILE A 636 -9.01 13.12 -1.73
C ILE A 636 -9.82 14.31 -2.24
N ARG A 637 -9.33 15.53 -1.97
CA ARG A 637 -9.87 16.81 -2.47
C ARG A 637 -9.26 17.17 -3.82
N ASN A 638 -7.93 17.08 -3.95
CA ASN A 638 -7.17 17.30 -5.18
C ASN A 638 -5.82 16.59 -5.11
N VAL A 639 -5.18 16.46 -6.26
CA VAL A 639 -3.81 15.97 -6.42
C VAL A 639 -3.02 17.03 -7.17
N GLN A 640 -1.78 17.29 -6.77
CA GLN A 640 -0.89 18.26 -7.42
C GLN A 640 0.41 17.54 -7.81
N VAL A 641 0.78 17.59 -9.09
CA VAL A 641 2.05 17.06 -9.60
C VAL A 641 2.92 18.24 -10.00
N ILE A 642 4.04 18.38 -9.30
CA ILE A 642 4.91 19.55 -9.35
C ILE A 642 6.28 19.11 -9.86
N PHE A 643 6.77 19.77 -10.92
CA PHE A 643 8.10 19.52 -11.49
C PHE A 643 8.75 20.83 -11.96
N SER A 644 9.66 21.39 -11.17
CA SER A 644 10.43 22.59 -11.48
C SER A 644 11.92 22.30 -11.56
N GLU A 645 12.57 22.80 -12.63
CA GLU A 645 14.02 22.70 -12.83
C GLU A 645 14.68 24.07 -12.65
N GLU A 646 15.90 24.11 -12.08
CA GLU A 646 16.73 25.32 -12.04
C GLU A 646 17.35 25.63 -13.43
N THR A 647 17.72 26.88 -13.68
CA THR A 647 18.26 27.31 -14.98
C THR A 647 19.71 26.83 -15.18
N SER A 648 19.91 25.72 -15.91
CA SER A 648 21.23 25.30 -16.39
C SER A 648 21.42 25.56 -17.89
N ASN A 649 22.68 25.75 -18.33
CA ASN A 649 23.00 25.99 -19.74
C ASN A 649 22.65 24.79 -20.65
N GLU A 650 22.70 23.57 -20.11
CA GLU A 650 22.32 22.34 -20.83
C GLU A 650 20.81 22.24 -21.00
N ILE A 651 20.05 22.55 -19.94
CA ILE A 651 18.59 22.65 -19.93
C ILE A 651 18.12 23.70 -20.96
N GLN A 652 18.84 24.83 -21.08
CA GLN A 652 18.57 25.86 -22.09
C GLN A 652 18.78 25.41 -23.55
N GLY A 653 19.42 24.26 -23.81
CA GLY A 653 19.44 23.63 -25.13
C GLY A 653 18.18 22.80 -25.43
N ARG A 654 17.72 22.03 -24.43
CA ARG A 654 16.69 20.98 -24.58
C ARG A 654 15.32 21.53 -24.98
N TYR A 655 14.83 22.52 -24.25
CA TYR A 655 13.46 23.02 -24.40
C TYR A 655 13.27 24.00 -25.56
N PHE A 656 14.33 24.73 -25.91
CA PHE A 656 14.33 25.77 -26.93
C PHE A 656 14.52 25.21 -28.35
N GLY A 657 14.87 23.93 -28.48
CA GLY A 657 14.94 23.18 -29.74
C GLY A 657 13.57 22.81 -30.35
N ASN A 658 12.63 23.75 -30.43
CA ASN A 658 11.28 23.59 -30.99
C ASN A 658 10.27 22.70 -30.24
N TYR A 659 10.64 22.02 -29.15
CA TYR A 659 9.76 21.04 -28.49
C TYR A 659 8.84 21.63 -27.42
N GLY A 660 9.38 22.46 -26.51
CA GLY A 660 8.65 23.05 -25.38
C GLY A 660 8.31 22.06 -24.26
N ILE A 661 8.03 22.60 -23.07
CA ILE A 661 7.88 21.81 -21.83
C ILE A 661 6.74 20.78 -21.88
N ILE A 662 5.71 21.04 -22.69
CA ILE A 662 4.56 20.14 -22.88
C ILE A 662 5.01 18.81 -23.53
N ARG A 663 5.93 18.85 -24.50
CA ARG A 663 6.38 17.65 -25.22
C ARG A 663 7.51 16.91 -24.50
N ASP A 664 8.32 17.62 -23.72
CA ASP A 664 9.47 17.04 -23.03
C ASP A 664 9.16 16.48 -21.63
N ILE A 665 8.28 17.14 -20.87
CA ILE A 665 7.97 16.78 -19.47
C ILE A 665 6.51 16.37 -19.29
N VAL A 666 5.55 17.13 -19.84
CA VAL A 666 4.13 16.84 -19.60
C VAL A 666 3.70 15.54 -20.28
N HIS A 667 4.13 15.34 -21.53
CA HIS A 667 3.74 14.21 -22.36
C HIS A 667 4.14 12.83 -21.81
N SER A 668 5.37 12.68 -21.33
CA SER A 668 5.85 11.43 -20.75
C SER A 668 5.77 11.49 -19.22
N HIS A 669 6.74 12.11 -18.55
CA HIS A 669 6.88 12.06 -17.10
C HIS A 669 5.59 12.38 -16.33
N ILE A 670 4.97 13.55 -16.55
CA ILE A 670 3.80 13.95 -15.75
C ILE A 670 2.60 13.02 -15.98
N LEU A 671 2.28 12.71 -17.25
CA LEU A 671 1.15 11.82 -17.55
C LEU A 671 1.39 10.38 -17.07
N GLN A 672 2.62 9.88 -17.11
CA GLN A 672 2.99 8.56 -16.59
C GLN A 672 2.96 8.51 -15.06
N THR A 673 3.47 9.53 -14.37
CA THR A 673 3.34 9.71 -12.92
C THR A 673 1.87 9.76 -12.50
N ILE A 674 1.01 10.51 -13.22
CA ILE A 674 -0.45 10.52 -13.00
C ILE A 674 -1.05 9.13 -13.24
N ALA A 675 -0.63 8.40 -14.28
CA ALA A 675 -1.12 7.06 -14.56
C ALA A 675 -0.81 6.08 -13.41
N LEU A 676 0.45 5.99 -12.98
CA LEU A 676 0.89 5.15 -11.84
C LEU A 676 0.17 5.53 -10.53
N PHE A 677 0.03 6.84 -10.28
CA PHE A 677 -0.67 7.36 -9.11
C PHE A 677 -2.18 7.02 -9.10
N ALA A 678 -2.84 7.05 -10.26
CA ALA A 678 -4.29 7.00 -10.37
C ALA A 678 -4.87 5.64 -10.81
N MET A 679 -4.04 4.69 -11.26
CA MET A 679 -4.47 3.37 -11.74
C MET A 679 -5.21 2.56 -10.67
N GLU A 680 -6.11 1.66 -11.07
CA GLU A 680 -6.69 0.70 -10.10
C GLU A 680 -5.62 -0.31 -9.65
N PRO A 681 -5.85 -1.10 -8.59
CA PRO A 681 -4.96 -2.22 -8.27
C PRO A 681 -4.85 -3.17 -9.48
N PRO A 682 -3.63 -3.44 -9.99
CA PRO A 682 -3.43 -4.39 -11.09
C PRO A 682 -3.70 -5.83 -10.61
N VAL A 683 -3.87 -6.76 -11.55
CA VAL A 683 -4.16 -8.17 -11.24
C VAL A 683 -2.94 -8.86 -10.60
N SER A 684 -1.74 -8.46 -11.01
CA SER A 684 -0.46 -8.85 -10.40
C SER A 684 0.56 -7.71 -10.49
N LEU A 685 1.80 -7.96 -10.09
CA LEU A 685 2.93 -7.04 -10.30
C LEU A 685 3.62 -7.24 -11.67
N ASP A 686 3.04 -8.05 -12.57
CA ASP A 686 3.56 -8.19 -13.94
C ASP A 686 3.50 -6.86 -14.70
N GLY A 687 4.54 -6.60 -15.50
CA GLY A 687 4.68 -5.35 -16.23
C GLY A 687 3.60 -5.11 -17.29
N GLU A 688 2.91 -6.13 -17.82
CA GLU A 688 1.73 -5.91 -18.68
C GLU A 688 0.48 -5.56 -17.86
N ASP A 689 0.25 -6.20 -16.71
CA ASP A 689 -0.91 -5.93 -15.82
C ASP A 689 -0.89 -4.49 -15.29
N ILE A 690 0.30 -3.99 -14.91
CA ILE A 690 0.50 -2.60 -14.48
C ILE A 690 0.23 -1.64 -15.66
N ARG A 691 0.73 -1.94 -16.85
CA ARG A 691 0.57 -1.09 -18.04
C ARG A 691 -0.87 -1.05 -18.54
N ASP A 692 -1.62 -2.13 -18.45
CA ASP A 692 -3.06 -2.14 -18.77
C ASP A 692 -3.86 -1.16 -17.89
N GLU A 693 -3.58 -1.12 -16.58
CA GLU A 693 -4.24 -0.20 -15.66
C GLU A 693 -3.75 1.26 -15.83
N LYS A 694 -2.48 1.50 -16.19
CA LYS A 694 -1.98 2.82 -16.62
C LYS A 694 -2.70 3.33 -17.88
N VAL A 695 -2.81 2.50 -18.92
CA VAL A 695 -3.51 2.83 -20.18
C VAL A 695 -4.98 3.20 -19.93
N LYS A 696 -5.66 2.45 -19.06
CA LYS A 696 -7.05 2.69 -18.67
C LYS A 696 -7.25 4.05 -18.01
N VAL A 697 -6.29 4.51 -17.18
CA VAL A 697 -6.27 5.89 -16.66
C VAL A 697 -6.11 6.90 -17.78
N LEU A 698 -5.07 6.77 -18.62
CA LEU A 698 -4.77 7.73 -19.68
C LEU A 698 -5.95 7.90 -20.65
N ARG A 699 -6.64 6.80 -20.99
CA ARG A 699 -7.88 6.82 -21.80
C ARG A 699 -9.10 7.43 -21.08
N SER A 700 -9.07 7.51 -19.75
CA SER A 700 -10.10 8.13 -18.91
C SER A 700 -9.81 9.61 -18.62
N ILE A 701 -8.64 10.14 -18.96
CA ILE A 701 -8.34 11.57 -18.81
C ILE A 701 -9.25 12.37 -19.76
N ARG A 702 -10.01 13.30 -19.19
CA ARG A 702 -10.85 14.23 -19.92
C ARG A 702 -9.98 15.15 -20.79
N LYS A 703 -10.44 15.44 -22.01
CA LYS A 703 -9.80 16.44 -22.88
C LYS A 703 -9.63 17.75 -22.13
N VAL A 704 -8.40 18.26 -22.14
CA VAL A 704 -8.03 19.52 -21.48
C VAL A 704 -8.57 20.69 -22.30
N ASN A 705 -9.26 21.63 -21.66
CA ASN A 705 -9.74 22.86 -22.30
C ASN A 705 -8.68 23.95 -22.16
N LEU A 706 -8.61 24.89 -23.10
CA LEU A 706 -7.70 26.04 -23.00
C LEU A 706 -7.98 26.92 -21.76
N ASP A 707 -9.24 27.05 -21.34
CA ASP A 707 -9.64 27.76 -20.11
C ASP A 707 -9.05 27.14 -18.83
N ASP A 708 -8.55 25.91 -18.89
CA ASP A 708 -7.99 25.14 -17.77
C ASP A 708 -6.46 24.99 -17.88
N VAL A 709 -5.81 25.84 -18.69
CA VAL A 709 -4.36 25.84 -18.96
C VAL A 709 -3.77 27.24 -18.80
N VAL A 710 -2.55 27.30 -18.28
CA VAL A 710 -1.71 28.51 -18.22
C VAL A 710 -0.36 28.18 -18.84
N LEU A 711 0.08 29.01 -19.78
CA LEU A 711 1.37 28.91 -20.44
C LEU A 711 2.28 30.04 -19.95
N GLY A 712 3.55 29.74 -19.72
CA GLY A 712 4.56 30.76 -19.43
C GLY A 712 5.82 30.60 -20.26
N GLN A 713 6.57 31.68 -20.39
CA GLN A 713 7.87 31.74 -21.03
C GLN A 713 8.87 32.52 -20.18
N LEU A 714 10.05 31.93 -19.97
CA LEU A 714 11.16 32.52 -19.23
C LEU A 714 11.75 33.71 -20.00
N LYS A 715 11.90 34.86 -19.34
CA LYS A 715 12.56 36.04 -19.94
C LYS A 715 14.05 35.78 -20.19
N ASP A 716 14.57 36.29 -21.31
CA ASP A 716 15.99 36.24 -21.63
C ASP A 716 16.78 37.29 -20.83
N MET A 717 17.67 36.81 -19.96
CA MET A 717 18.55 37.63 -19.13
C MET A 717 19.81 38.12 -19.87
N SER A 718 20.11 37.62 -21.07
CA SER A 718 21.41 37.79 -21.73
C SER A 718 21.61 39.11 -22.48
N GLY A 719 20.55 39.91 -22.68
CA GLY A 719 20.59 41.24 -23.29
C GLY A 719 21.01 41.28 -24.78
N LYS A 720 21.37 40.15 -25.39
CA LYS A 720 21.81 40.03 -26.78
C LYS A 720 20.67 39.57 -27.69
N VAL A 721 19.88 40.54 -28.15
CA VAL A 721 19.05 40.48 -29.37
C VAL A 721 18.18 39.23 -29.50
N ASP A 722 16.96 39.33 -28.96
CA ASP A 722 15.72 38.89 -29.64
C ASP A 722 15.68 37.43 -30.15
N ARG A 723 16.39 36.52 -29.47
CA ARG A 723 16.44 35.09 -29.84
C ARG A 723 15.25 34.31 -29.32
N TYR A 724 14.70 34.73 -28.18
CA TYR A 724 13.65 34.03 -27.44
C TYR A 724 12.27 34.66 -27.63
N THR A 725 12.21 35.99 -27.75
CA THR A 725 10.99 36.80 -27.95
C THR A 725 10.28 36.60 -29.30
N LYS A 726 10.89 35.88 -30.25
CA LYS A 726 10.26 35.44 -31.50
C LYS A 726 9.64 34.04 -31.43
N SER A 727 9.95 33.28 -30.38
CA SER A 727 9.45 31.92 -30.19
C SER A 727 8.24 31.94 -29.27
N MET A 728 7.12 31.35 -29.68
CA MET A 728 5.92 31.22 -28.85
C MET A 728 5.93 29.95 -27.96
N ILE A 729 7.10 29.32 -27.83
CA ILE A 729 7.25 28.03 -27.15
C ILE A 729 7.17 28.24 -25.63
N PRO A 730 6.28 27.53 -24.92
CA PRO A 730 6.19 27.60 -23.47
C PRO A 730 7.36 26.87 -22.79
N THR A 731 7.95 27.54 -21.80
CA THR A 731 8.92 26.99 -20.84
C THR A 731 8.29 26.69 -19.49
N TYR A 732 7.01 27.05 -19.31
CA TYR A 732 6.17 26.76 -18.16
C TYR A 732 4.78 26.31 -18.63
N PHE A 733 4.22 25.31 -17.96
CA PHE A 733 2.88 24.80 -18.17
C PHE A 733 2.22 24.49 -16.82
N ALA A 734 1.05 25.07 -16.59
CA ALA A 734 0.14 24.63 -15.53
C ALA A 734 -1.22 24.26 -16.12
N ALA A 735 -1.85 23.22 -15.57
CA ALA A 735 -3.16 22.76 -16.04
C ALA A 735 -3.97 22.11 -14.92
N ALA A 736 -5.30 22.15 -15.06
CA ALA A 736 -6.23 21.35 -14.27
C ALA A 736 -6.82 20.23 -15.14
N MET A 737 -6.43 18.98 -14.87
CA MET A 737 -6.93 17.78 -15.54
C MET A 737 -7.97 17.05 -14.67
N TYR A 738 -8.79 16.22 -15.31
CA TYR A 738 -9.80 15.40 -14.65
C TYR A 738 -9.79 13.98 -15.22
N ILE A 739 -10.02 12.97 -14.38
CA ILE A 739 -10.08 11.56 -14.77
C ILE A 739 -11.53 11.08 -14.61
N ASP A 740 -12.20 10.81 -15.73
CA ASP A 740 -13.63 10.50 -15.78
C ASP A 740 -13.90 9.01 -15.49
N ASN A 741 -13.56 8.57 -14.26
CA ASN A 741 -13.81 7.20 -13.78
C ASN A 741 -14.41 7.18 -12.35
N ALA A 742 -14.81 5.99 -11.86
CA ALA A 742 -15.52 5.86 -10.58
C ALA A 742 -14.71 6.29 -9.34
N ARG A 743 -13.38 6.20 -9.39
CA ARG A 743 -12.45 6.54 -8.30
C ARG A 743 -12.13 8.04 -8.25
N TRP A 744 -12.07 8.70 -9.40
CA TRP A 744 -11.54 10.07 -9.55
C TRP A 744 -12.54 11.12 -10.05
N ASP A 745 -13.74 10.74 -10.49
CA ASP A 745 -14.78 11.67 -10.96
C ASP A 745 -15.05 12.79 -9.93
N GLY A 746 -14.76 14.02 -10.35
CA GLY A 746 -14.85 15.25 -9.55
C GLY A 746 -13.57 15.69 -8.83
N VAL A 747 -12.47 14.93 -8.91
CA VAL A 747 -11.16 15.30 -8.33
C VAL A 747 -10.30 15.98 -9.40
N PRO A 748 -9.85 17.23 -9.19
CA PRO A 748 -8.89 17.87 -10.09
C PRO A 748 -7.47 17.36 -9.82
N PHE A 749 -6.77 17.07 -10.92
CA PHE A 749 -5.34 16.79 -10.97
C PHE A 749 -4.65 18.03 -11.51
N PHE A 750 -3.95 18.75 -10.63
CA PHE A 750 -3.18 19.92 -10.99
C PHE A 750 -1.79 19.52 -11.45
N ILE A 751 -1.34 20.15 -12.52
CA ILE A 751 0.02 20.07 -13.02
C ILE A 751 0.62 21.45 -12.90
N ARG A 752 1.85 21.54 -12.40
CA ARG A 752 2.67 22.74 -12.43
C ARG A 752 4.09 22.34 -12.79
N THR A 753 4.54 22.76 -13.97
CA THR A 753 5.92 22.52 -14.40
C THR A 753 6.53 23.73 -15.09
N GLY A 754 7.82 23.97 -14.86
CA GLY A 754 8.53 25.11 -15.41
C GLY A 754 10.04 25.09 -15.19
N MET A 755 10.78 25.61 -16.17
CA MET A 755 12.20 25.88 -16.04
C MET A 755 12.47 27.22 -15.35
N GLY A 756 13.59 27.32 -14.65
CA GLY A 756 14.11 28.56 -14.08
C GLY A 756 13.22 29.14 -12.99
N LEU A 757 12.51 28.28 -12.26
CA LEU A 757 11.70 28.66 -11.11
C LEU A 757 12.57 28.79 -9.85
N MET A 758 12.03 29.43 -8.81
CA MET A 758 12.74 29.73 -7.55
C MET A 758 13.43 28.52 -6.91
N THR A 759 12.80 27.35 -6.96
CA THR A 759 13.26 26.12 -6.32
C THR A 759 13.20 24.94 -7.30
N ASN A 760 14.30 24.17 -7.39
CA ASN A 760 14.31 22.88 -8.09
C ASN A 760 13.52 21.86 -7.26
N ARG A 761 12.42 21.32 -7.80
CA ARG A 761 11.45 20.56 -7.01
C ARG A 761 10.69 19.54 -7.85
N ALA A 762 10.65 18.30 -7.37
CA ALA A 762 9.86 17.23 -7.96
C ALA A 762 9.04 16.59 -6.84
N GLU A 763 7.72 16.83 -6.81
CA GLU A 763 6.85 16.30 -5.76
C GLU A 763 5.39 16.06 -6.20
N ILE A 764 4.76 15.08 -5.57
CA ILE A 764 3.34 14.77 -5.70
C ILE A 764 2.67 15.08 -4.36
N ARG A 765 1.62 15.91 -4.38
CA ARG A 765 0.84 16.28 -3.20
C ARG A 765 -0.58 15.76 -3.31
N ILE A 766 -1.06 15.14 -2.24
CA ILE A 766 -2.40 14.61 -2.11
C ILE A 766 -3.07 15.36 -0.97
N GLN A 767 -3.92 16.34 -1.28
CA GLN A 767 -4.69 17.06 -0.27
C GLN A 767 -5.99 16.30 0.04
N PHE A 768 -6.20 15.93 1.29
CA PHE A 768 -7.41 15.26 1.75
C PHE A 768 -8.55 16.26 2.02
N ARG A 769 -9.79 15.78 2.08
CA ARG A 769 -10.98 16.55 2.46
C ARG A 769 -11.01 16.75 3.98
N HIS A 770 -11.63 17.85 4.42
CA HIS A 770 -11.87 18.09 5.84
C HIS A 770 -12.72 16.96 6.48
N VAL A 771 -12.42 16.65 7.74
CA VAL A 771 -13.21 15.72 8.55
C VAL A 771 -14.66 16.21 8.68
N PRO A 772 -15.68 15.44 8.26
CA PRO A 772 -17.08 15.83 8.40
C PRO A 772 -17.46 16.04 9.87
N GLY A 773 -18.09 17.18 10.18
CA GLY A 773 -18.53 17.49 11.55
C GLY A 773 -17.40 17.69 12.56
N ASN A 774 -16.20 18.11 12.11
CA ASN A 774 -15.03 18.33 12.96
C ASN A 774 -15.33 19.22 14.18
N ILE A 775 -15.36 18.62 15.37
CA ILE A 775 -15.66 19.28 16.65
C ILE A 775 -14.55 20.22 17.13
N TYR A 776 -13.38 20.19 16.50
CA TYR A 776 -12.23 21.04 16.83
C TYR A 776 -12.12 22.29 15.95
N ARG A 777 -13.08 22.55 15.05
CA ARG A 777 -13.01 23.63 14.04
C ARG A 777 -12.66 25.02 14.61
N GLU A 778 -13.11 25.34 15.82
CA GLU A 778 -12.83 26.63 16.51
C GLU A 778 -11.46 26.67 17.21
N ARG A 779 -10.66 25.60 17.13
CA ARG A 779 -9.37 25.42 17.82
C ARG A 779 -8.19 25.23 16.87
N PHE A 780 -8.41 25.37 15.57
CA PHE A 780 -7.34 25.48 14.59
C PHE A 780 -6.80 26.92 14.55
N GLY A 781 -5.74 27.14 13.76
CA GLY A 781 -5.23 28.48 13.46
C GLY A 781 -6.19 29.30 12.60
N HIS A 782 -5.71 30.44 12.09
CA HIS A 782 -6.52 31.33 11.25
C HIS A 782 -6.64 30.89 9.78
N ASP A 783 -5.93 29.85 9.34
CA ASP A 783 -5.97 29.36 7.94
C ASP A 783 -6.77 28.07 7.82
N ILE A 784 -7.85 28.11 7.03
CA ILE A 784 -8.83 27.03 6.89
C ILE A 784 -8.29 25.89 6.00
N ASP A 785 -7.32 26.15 5.12
CA ASP A 785 -6.76 25.07 4.27
C ASP A 785 -5.69 24.26 5.03
N LEU A 786 -5.04 24.83 6.06
CA LEU A 786 -4.18 24.08 7.00
C LEU A 786 -4.94 23.00 7.79
N ASP A 787 -6.27 23.10 7.90
CA ASP A 787 -7.11 22.10 8.57
C ASP A 787 -7.18 20.75 7.81
N THR A 788 -6.63 20.66 6.59
CA THR A 788 -6.63 19.44 5.77
C THR A 788 -5.36 18.63 5.96
N ASN A 789 -5.49 17.30 5.98
CA ASN A 789 -4.31 16.44 5.93
C ASN A 789 -3.75 16.44 4.50
N GLU A 790 -2.43 16.31 4.39
CA GLU A 790 -1.71 16.29 3.12
C GLU A 790 -0.69 15.16 3.15
N LEU A 791 -0.67 14.31 2.13
CA LEU A 791 0.44 13.39 1.87
C LEU A 791 1.31 13.99 0.76
N VAL A 792 2.60 14.15 1.02
CA VAL A 792 3.60 14.68 0.09
C VAL A 792 4.64 13.62 -0.19
N LEU A 793 4.87 13.33 -1.46
CA LEU A 793 5.94 12.45 -1.95
C LEU A 793 6.92 13.35 -2.72
N ARG A 794 8.11 13.59 -2.18
CA ARG A 794 9.09 14.55 -2.73
C ARG A 794 10.34 13.82 -3.16
N ASP A 795 10.61 13.81 -4.45
CA ASP A 795 11.87 13.34 -5.05
C ASP A 795 12.99 14.36 -4.81
N GLN A 796 12.71 15.64 -5.04
CA GLN A 796 13.70 16.71 -4.85
C GLN A 796 13.04 18.01 -4.30
N PRO A 797 13.77 18.80 -3.49
CA PRO A 797 15.07 18.48 -2.88
C PRO A 797 14.90 17.55 -1.67
N GLU A 798 15.81 16.57 -1.55
CA GLU A 798 15.82 15.50 -0.55
C GLU A 798 14.61 14.55 -0.63
N GLU A 799 14.89 13.26 -0.80
CA GLU A 799 13.87 12.22 -0.95
C GLU A 799 13.10 12.01 0.36
N ALA A 800 11.79 12.26 0.32
CA ALA A 800 10.95 12.32 1.49
C ALA A 800 9.50 11.89 1.25
N ILE A 801 8.91 11.26 2.27
CA ILE A 801 7.48 11.00 2.40
C ILE A 801 6.99 11.71 3.65
N LEU A 802 6.09 12.68 3.48
CA LEU A 802 5.60 13.54 4.55
C LEU A 802 4.08 13.41 4.65
N LEU A 803 3.55 13.09 5.83
CA LEU A 803 2.12 13.11 6.11
C LEU A 803 1.81 14.21 7.12
N LYS A 804 1.22 15.32 6.63
CA LYS A 804 0.75 16.43 7.47
C LYS A 804 -0.54 16.03 8.17
N VAL A 805 -0.52 16.02 9.50
CA VAL A 805 -1.66 15.66 10.37
C VAL A 805 -1.98 16.79 11.34
N ASN A 806 -3.26 16.91 11.68
CA ASN A 806 -3.72 17.86 12.69
C ASN A 806 -3.40 17.30 14.09
N ASN A 807 -2.54 18.00 14.84
CA ASN A 807 -2.06 17.56 16.15
C ASN A 807 -2.33 18.61 17.22
N LYS A 808 -2.35 18.20 18.49
CA LYS A 808 -2.45 19.11 19.63
C LYS A 808 -1.08 19.77 19.87
N VAL A 809 -1.05 21.11 19.91
CA VAL A 809 0.14 21.86 20.33
C VAL A 809 0.55 21.43 21.76
N PRO A 810 1.82 21.05 21.99
CA PRO A 810 2.31 20.71 23.32
C PRO A 810 2.10 21.85 24.32
N GLY A 811 1.46 21.56 25.45
CA GLY A 811 1.16 22.55 26.49
C GLY A 811 -0.19 22.33 27.19
N LEU A 812 -0.59 23.33 27.99
CA LEU A 812 -1.82 23.31 28.80
C LEU A 812 -3.08 23.61 27.98
N GLY A 813 -2.96 24.30 26.85
CA GLY A 813 -4.08 24.57 25.94
C GLY A 813 -4.55 23.33 25.17
N LEU A 814 -5.63 23.49 24.40
CA LEU A 814 -6.12 22.51 23.43
C LEU A 814 -6.22 23.17 22.04
N GLN A 815 -5.20 23.96 21.69
CA GLN A 815 -5.01 24.48 20.35
C GLN A 815 -4.47 23.36 19.46
N LEU A 816 -4.92 23.32 18.21
CA LEU A 816 -4.41 22.42 17.19
C LEU A 816 -3.51 23.17 16.20
N ASP A 817 -2.56 22.43 15.65
CA ASP A 817 -1.65 22.89 14.61
C ASP A 817 -1.32 21.72 13.66
N ALA A 818 -0.83 22.02 12.45
CA ALA A 818 -0.36 21.02 11.52
C ALA A 818 1.01 20.50 11.96
N SER A 819 1.17 19.18 12.06
CA SER A 819 2.44 18.52 12.35
C SER A 819 2.76 17.51 11.27
N GLU A 820 4.03 17.40 10.90
CA GLU A 820 4.48 16.44 9.88
C GLU A 820 4.91 15.13 10.53
N LEU A 821 4.41 14.00 9.99
CA LEU A 821 5.01 12.68 10.19
C LEU A 821 5.90 12.43 8.99
N ASN A 822 7.22 12.47 9.19
CA ASN A 822 8.21 12.44 8.12
C ASN A 822 9.00 11.13 8.06
N LEU A 823 9.20 10.64 6.84
CA LEU A 823 10.21 9.64 6.48
C LEU A 823 11.17 10.31 5.49
N LEU A 824 12.33 10.73 5.99
CA LEU A 824 13.43 11.24 5.17
C LEU A 824 14.35 10.06 4.81
N TYR A 825 14.57 9.82 3.52
CA TYR A 825 15.27 8.62 3.06
C TYR A 825 16.70 8.56 3.61
N ARG A 826 17.43 9.69 3.51
CA ARG A 826 18.81 9.83 4.02
C ARG A 826 18.98 9.60 5.53
N ASP A 827 17.92 9.78 6.32
CA ASP A 827 17.96 9.60 7.78
C ASP A 827 17.61 8.15 8.17
N ARG A 828 16.85 7.44 7.31
CA ARG A 828 16.34 6.09 7.57
C ARG A 828 17.18 4.99 6.90
N TYR A 829 17.78 5.27 5.76
CA TYR A 829 18.52 4.29 4.95
C TYR A 829 19.98 4.74 4.81
N ASN A 830 20.91 3.86 5.21
CA ASN A 830 22.35 4.09 5.09
C ASN A 830 22.87 3.45 3.78
N THR A 831 22.21 3.78 2.68
CA THR A 831 22.48 3.26 1.33
C THR A 831 22.34 4.43 0.36
N GLU A 832 23.21 4.51 -0.65
CA GLU A 832 23.06 5.49 -1.72
C GLU A 832 21.87 5.10 -2.62
N VAL A 833 21.06 6.08 -2.99
CA VAL A 833 19.93 5.89 -3.92
C VAL A 833 20.50 5.76 -5.34
N PRO A 834 20.17 4.70 -6.10
CA PRO A 834 20.66 4.52 -7.47
C PRO A 834 20.30 5.68 -8.39
N ASP A 835 21.14 5.96 -9.40
CA ASP A 835 20.74 6.84 -10.50
C ASP A 835 19.62 6.16 -11.31
N SER A 836 18.67 6.94 -11.82
CA SER A 836 17.52 6.38 -12.55
C SER A 836 17.89 5.57 -13.80
N TYR A 837 19.04 5.82 -14.40
CA TYR A 837 19.54 4.97 -15.48
C TYR A 837 20.05 3.62 -14.97
N GLU A 838 20.54 3.51 -13.74
CA GLU A 838 20.95 2.24 -13.12
C GLU A 838 19.72 1.37 -12.88
N HIS A 839 18.67 1.94 -12.30
CA HIS A 839 17.38 1.27 -12.08
C HIS A 839 16.77 0.77 -13.40
N LEU A 840 16.55 1.66 -14.36
CA LEU A 840 15.90 1.29 -15.64
C LEU A 840 16.76 0.32 -16.48
N LEU A 841 18.10 0.35 -16.37
CA LEU A 841 18.93 -0.67 -17.02
C LEU A 841 18.80 -2.04 -16.36
N LEU A 842 18.59 -2.10 -15.04
CA LEU A 842 18.29 -3.36 -14.33
C LEU A 842 16.96 -3.96 -14.77
N ASP A 843 15.89 -3.14 -14.87
CA ASP A 843 14.60 -3.59 -15.41
C ASP A 843 14.74 -4.19 -16.81
N VAL A 844 15.53 -3.56 -17.70
CA VAL A 844 15.78 -4.08 -19.06
C VAL A 844 16.60 -5.38 -19.04
N LEU A 845 17.39 -5.65 -18.00
CA LEU A 845 18.13 -6.92 -17.85
C LEU A 845 17.23 -8.05 -17.39
N ASP A 846 16.35 -7.79 -16.42
CA ASP A 846 15.38 -8.78 -15.93
C ASP A 846 14.23 -8.98 -16.93
N GLY A 847 13.89 -7.94 -17.67
CA GLY A 847 12.77 -7.91 -18.62
C GLY A 847 11.50 -7.28 -18.08
N ASP A 848 11.58 -6.62 -16.93
CA ASP A 848 10.47 -5.84 -16.42
C ASP A 848 10.27 -4.60 -17.30
N SER A 849 9.02 -4.31 -17.56
CA SER A 849 8.55 -3.32 -18.52
C SER A 849 7.60 -2.31 -17.88
N HIS A 850 7.30 -2.39 -16.57
CA HIS A 850 6.24 -1.60 -15.94
C HIS A 850 6.48 -0.07 -15.99
N LEU A 851 7.75 0.37 -15.88
CA LEU A 851 8.17 1.77 -16.01
C LEU A 851 8.35 2.25 -17.46
N PHE A 852 8.22 1.36 -18.46
CA PHE A 852 8.48 1.68 -19.87
C PHE A 852 7.18 1.89 -20.64
N MET A 853 7.13 2.95 -21.44
CA MET A 853 5.89 3.28 -22.16
C MET A 853 5.60 2.29 -23.29
N ARG A 854 4.45 1.62 -23.19
CA ARG A 854 3.89 0.75 -24.26
C ARG A 854 3.34 1.61 -25.41
N SER A 855 3.27 1.04 -26.62
CA SER A 855 2.77 1.74 -27.82
C SER A 855 1.38 2.35 -27.65
N ASP A 856 0.50 1.72 -26.88
CA ASP A 856 -0.87 2.20 -26.64
C ASP A 856 -0.99 3.18 -25.45
N GLU A 857 -0.07 3.14 -24.47
CA GLU A 857 0.13 4.23 -23.51
C GLU A 857 0.56 5.50 -24.23
N LEU A 858 1.57 5.39 -25.09
CA LEU A 858 2.12 6.50 -25.88
C LEU A 858 1.03 7.12 -26.79
N ALA A 859 0.21 6.29 -27.42
CA ALA A 859 -0.96 6.76 -28.17
C ALA A 859 -2.01 7.44 -27.27
N ALA A 860 -2.26 6.92 -26.06
CA ALA A 860 -3.19 7.53 -25.11
C ALA A 860 -2.69 8.90 -24.61
N ALA A 861 -1.41 9.04 -24.25
CA ALA A 861 -0.79 10.30 -23.86
C ALA A 861 -0.88 11.36 -24.98
N TRP A 862 -0.59 10.99 -26.22
CA TRP A 862 -0.81 11.87 -27.37
C TRP A 862 -2.28 12.24 -27.60
N ASN A 863 -3.23 11.33 -27.33
CA ASN A 863 -4.66 11.64 -27.46
C ASN A 863 -5.15 12.65 -26.41
N VAL A 864 -4.52 12.72 -25.23
CA VAL A 864 -4.78 13.74 -24.20
C VAL A 864 -4.24 15.11 -24.64
N LEU A 865 -3.00 15.17 -25.13
CA LEU A 865 -2.31 16.45 -25.37
C LEU A 865 -2.46 17.03 -26.78
N THR A 866 -2.66 16.20 -27.82
CA THR A 866 -2.77 16.69 -29.20
C THR A 866 -3.87 17.75 -29.39
N PRO A 867 -5.08 17.64 -28.80
CA PRO A 867 -6.12 18.66 -28.95
C PRO A 867 -5.70 20.02 -28.39
N ILE A 868 -5.16 20.05 -27.18
CA ILE A 868 -4.78 21.31 -26.51
C ILE A 868 -3.53 21.94 -27.16
N ILE A 869 -2.54 21.13 -27.55
CA ILE A 869 -1.38 21.61 -28.34
C ILE A 869 -1.86 22.26 -29.64
N HIS A 870 -2.79 21.61 -30.36
CA HIS A 870 -3.31 22.14 -31.61
C HIS A 870 -4.09 23.44 -31.42
N GLU A 871 -4.88 23.56 -30.35
CA GLU A 871 -5.62 24.77 -30.01
C GLU A 871 -4.68 25.93 -29.63
N ILE A 872 -3.61 25.65 -28.88
CA ILE A 872 -2.53 26.63 -28.56
C ILE A 872 -1.88 27.15 -29.84
N ASP A 873 -1.45 26.24 -30.74
CA ASP A 873 -0.78 26.58 -31.99
C ASP A 873 -1.70 27.35 -32.96
N GLN A 874 -2.99 26.98 -33.04
CA GLN A 874 -3.98 27.64 -33.89
C GLN A 874 -4.38 29.03 -33.39
N ASN A 875 -4.67 29.16 -32.10
CA ASN A 875 -5.09 30.43 -31.50
C ASN A 875 -3.90 31.38 -31.25
N ARG A 876 -2.66 30.91 -31.44
CA ARG A 876 -1.40 31.64 -31.15
C ARG A 876 -1.38 32.20 -29.74
N VAL A 877 -1.72 31.34 -28.77
CA VAL A 877 -1.83 31.71 -27.36
C VAL A 877 -0.47 32.21 -26.87
N VAL A 878 -0.41 33.47 -26.44
CA VAL A 878 0.83 34.11 -25.97
C VAL A 878 1.16 33.59 -24.57
N PRO A 879 2.32 32.95 -24.33
CA PRO A 879 2.74 32.57 -22.98
C PRO A 879 3.03 33.80 -22.11
N GLU A 880 2.72 33.73 -20.83
CA GLU A 880 3.02 34.78 -19.86
C GLU A 880 4.51 34.84 -19.53
N LEU A 881 5.12 36.03 -19.62
CA LEU A 881 6.54 36.20 -19.35
C LEU A 881 6.83 36.21 -17.84
N TYR A 882 7.70 35.31 -17.39
CA TYR A 882 8.17 35.21 -15.99
C TYR A 882 9.70 35.28 -15.90
N GLU A 883 10.23 35.65 -14.73
CA GLU A 883 11.67 35.84 -14.52
C GLU A 883 12.37 34.60 -13.96
N ALA A 884 13.69 34.51 -14.16
CA ALA A 884 14.48 33.42 -13.58
C ALA A 884 14.54 33.58 -12.05
N GLY A 885 14.23 32.50 -11.32
CA GLY A 885 14.09 32.51 -9.87
C GLY A 885 12.70 32.96 -9.38
N ASP A 886 11.75 33.20 -10.27
CA ASP A 886 10.35 33.52 -9.92
C ASP A 886 9.54 32.24 -9.64
N ARG A 887 8.33 32.39 -9.09
CA ARG A 887 7.36 31.30 -8.89
C ARG A 887 6.61 30.93 -10.18
N GLY A 888 6.79 31.71 -11.25
CA GLY A 888 6.15 31.54 -12.55
C GLY A 888 4.87 32.37 -12.71
N PRO A 889 4.12 32.20 -13.82
CA PRO A 889 2.95 33.02 -14.16
C PRO A 889 1.90 33.12 -13.05
N ILE A 890 1.48 34.35 -12.73
CA ILE A 890 0.47 34.61 -11.69
C ILE A 890 -0.87 33.93 -11.99
N ASN A 891 -1.23 33.76 -13.27
CA ASN A 891 -2.48 33.08 -13.63
C ASN A 891 -2.50 31.60 -13.25
N ALA A 892 -1.36 30.96 -12.98
CA ALA A 892 -1.36 29.61 -12.41
C ALA A 892 -2.05 29.56 -11.03
N TYR A 893 -1.94 30.63 -10.24
CA TYR A 893 -2.65 30.78 -8.97
C TYR A 893 -4.14 31.05 -9.18
N HIS A 894 -4.49 31.86 -10.18
CA HIS A 894 -5.90 32.06 -10.58
C HIS A 894 -6.56 30.77 -11.09
N LEU A 895 -5.82 29.92 -11.82
CA LEU A 895 -6.27 28.61 -12.28
C LEU A 895 -6.58 27.65 -11.11
N ALA A 896 -5.73 27.59 -10.09
CA ALA A 896 -6.02 26.81 -8.89
C ALA A 896 -7.26 27.35 -8.14
N ALA A 897 -7.32 28.68 -7.94
CA ALA A 897 -8.44 29.32 -7.26
C ALA A 897 -9.79 29.11 -7.97
N LYS A 898 -9.82 29.17 -9.31
CA LYS A 898 -10.99 28.86 -10.17
C LYS A 898 -11.61 27.49 -9.83
N HIS A 899 -10.77 26.53 -9.48
CA HIS A 899 -11.11 25.13 -9.21
C HIS A 899 -11.16 24.81 -7.70
N GLY A 900 -11.10 25.83 -6.83
CA GLY A 900 -11.25 25.68 -5.37
C GLY A 900 -10.03 25.04 -4.68
N VAL A 901 -8.84 25.22 -5.24
CA VAL A 901 -7.57 24.73 -4.71
C VAL A 901 -6.60 25.90 -4.53
N ARG A 902 -5.73 25.79 -3.53
CA ARG A 902 -4.62 26.71 -3.29
C ARG A 902 -3.33 25.94 -3.56
N TRP A 903 -2.38 26.57 -4.25
CA TRP A 903 -1.01 26.05 -4.30
C TRP A 903 -0.38 26.22 -2.92
N ASP A 904 0.50 25.30 -2.52
CA ASP A 904 1.40 25.60 -1.41
C ASP A 904 2.19 26.88 -1.74
N ASP A 905 2.40 27.73 -0.74
CA ASP A 905 3.10 29.01 -0.85
C ASP A 905 4.56 28.91 -0.35
N ASP A 906 4.98 27.75 0.19
CA ASP A 906 6.35 27.43 0.61
C ASP A 906 7.26 27.09 -0.59
N TRP A 907 7.33 28.02 -1.56
CA TRP A 907 8.12 27.95 -2.81
C TRP A 907 9.34 28.87 -2.81
#